data_AF-A0A835WVD1-F1
#
_entry.id   AF-A0A835WVD1-F1
#
_cell.length_a   1.000
_cell.length_b   1.000
_cell.length_c   1.000
_cell.angle_alpha   90.00
_cell.angle_beta   90.00
_cell.angle_gamma   90.00
#
_symmetry.space_group_name_H-M   'P 1'
#
loop_
_entity.id
_entity.type
_entity.pdbx_description
1 polymer ?
#
loop_
_entity_poly.entity_id
_entity_poly.type
_entity_poly.pdbx_seq_one_letter_code
_entity_poly.pdbx_strand_id
1 'polypeptide(L)'
;MSGNVPSWSRASQAAGGWRNKSHALDGTGPGGIGVDLSGGWYDAGDHLKLHLPLGVSVSLLAYGALTFEAAYRAAGQWDTAVRNLDWVASYIAKCHIAASDTPSQNTFAAQIGDVATDHNTWWGRPEQQPENGAQGSAGYRPVWLITAGGGKGADIVAEAVASLAGVSLALKRPGAFSNATKAATYLAHAKQLFGFAKTVTGGTWAPPDGNGAYGSSSWNDDMAWAAAWLCRAEVDAGGVAGKEAGTACASALSYWRPFVGNAWEVQDVNWDRMAGMAAVLLRDVGAGTATDLATYNTAINAVLSRWMVPASRTCSSGASPPCYTPGGLVWGSEWGSCRHTANAALVALAAARGEGGAGLEVAYSTRVDRHCWARSQIDYMLGSNPQSQSYVVGYKPTSAHKAPEKPHHRSSSCATSYATPCGWTALDNAGPNPSVLQGALVGGPDRYDAYTDNRRDYVKNEVALDFNAGYTGALAGLAAADAAIKAAGCTWSSYCALTCTVGSGGNTSHLSPSPSPSPSPSPSPSPSPSPSPKASPSPSPSPSPKPSPAPSPSPSPKRSPKPSPTNRSPKPSSKRSPKPSPSPKQSPASPTPSPSSFPKPSPSPSPSAKPSPSPSPSSIPAPVTSSCGQGDWACAGCNNDWVLDPTSCRTCVATLRAKGLDAGKCINSCTGIATAGLQTVCFGTCVPNAAAKGTDWGCNQYCGSAELVGADVARAQECAACVAGWSNPWDCQNCIKVTKGLSEADAARASCISCLTTTTLGGSACAECNKPALAASRTACMACVAGGTPVWECSHANGGRW
;
A
#
# COMPACT_ATOMS: atom_id res chain seq x y z
N MET A 1 12.48 17.75 -1.09
CA MET A 1 13.71 17.79 -0.26
C MET A 1 13.79 19.11 0.49
N SER A 2 14.26 19.08 1.73
CA SER A 2 14.60 20.22 2.60
C SER A 2 16.08 20.20 2.96
N GLY A 3 16.59 21.24 3.61
CA GLY A 3 18.00 21.41 4.01
C GLY A 3 18.91 21.74 2.83
N ASN A 4 20.18 21.33 2.94
CA ASN A 4 21.17 21.46 1.87
C ASN A 4 20.87 20.46 0.73
N VAL A 5 19.96 20.80 -0.19
CA VAL A 5 19.51 19.92 -1.28
C VAL A 5 20.72 19.39 -2.10
N PRO A 6 20.94 18.06 -2.16
CA PRO A 6 22.16 17.49 -2.76
C PRO A 6 22.35 17.84 -4.22
N SER A 7 23.60 18.04 -4.63
CA SER A 7 23.99 18.26 -6.04
C SER A 7 23.66 17.08 -6.96
N TRP A 8 23.50 15.87 -6.43
CA TRP A 8 23.08 14.70 -7.20
C TRP A 8 21.56 14.61 -7.43
N SER A 9 20.77 15.45 -6.76
CA SER A 9 19.30 15.48 -6.93
C SER A 9 18.94 16.12 -8.26
N ARG A 10 18.12 15.44 -9.07
CA ARG A 10 17.65 15.96 -10.38
C ARG A 10 16.91 17.29 -10.28
N ALA A 11 16.37 17.62 -9.11
CA ALA A 11 15.71 18.90 -8.86
C ALA A 11 16.67 20.03 -8.43
N SER A 12 17.92 19.74 -8.07
CA SER A 12 18.89 20.72 -7.58
C SER A 12 19.41 21.63 -8.69
N GLN A 13 19.56 22.94 -8.43
CA GLN A 13 20.20 23.88 -9.36
C GLN A 13 21.62 23.44 -9.78
N ALA A 14 22.35 22.75 -8.89
CA ALA A 14 23.67 22.18 -9.21
C ALA A 14 23.63 21.03 -10.23
N ALA A 15 22.43 20.49 -10.53
CA ALA A 15 22.16 19.50 -11.58
C ALA A 15 21.33 20.09 -12.75
N GLY A 16 21.20 21.41 -12.84
CA GLY A 16 20.34 22.08 -13.84
C GLY A 16 18.85 22.17 -13.47
N GLY A 17 18.49 21.81 -12.23
CA GLY A 17 17.14 21.93 -11.68
C GLY A 17 16.81 23.32 -11.11
N TRP A 18 15.83 23.38 -10.21
CA TRP A 18 15.17 24.61 -9.73
C TRP A 18 15.06 24.71 -8.20
N ARG A 19 15.42 23.67 -7.44
CA ARG A 19 15.53 23.64 -5.97
C ARG A 19 16.95 23.96 -5.52
N ASN A 20 17.12 24.52 -4.33
CA ASN A 20 18.42 24.76 -3.70
C ASN A 20 18.29 24.65 -2.17
N LYS A 21 19.30 25.10 -1.41
CA LYS A 21 19.31 25.11 0.06
C LYS A 21 18.12 25.88 0.63
N SER A 22 17.36 25.23 1.51
CA SER A 22 16.19 25.82 2.18
C SER A 22 15.94 25.18 3.55
N HIS A 23 15.49 25.95 4.54
CA HIS A 23 15.18 25.47 5.88
C HIS A 23 16.37 24.72 6.51
N ALA A 24 17.53 25.37 6.43
CA ALA A 24 18.79 24.93 7.01
C ALA A 24 18.90 25.21 8.52
N LEU A 25 18.04 26.06 9.08
CA LEU A 25 17.91 26.30 10.52
C LEU A 25 16.78 25.47 11.18
N ASP A 26 16.18 24.50 10.47
CA ASP A 26 15.23 23.53 11.04
C ASP A 26 15.85 22.90 12.32
N GLY A 27 15.24 23.16 13.48
CA GLY A 27 15.68 22.67 14.79
C GLY A 27 16.69 23.55 15.56
N THR A 28 17.41 24.46 14.89
CA THR A 28 18.33 25.42 15.54
C THR A 28 17.81 26.87 15.56
N GLY A 29 16.85 27.21 14.71
CA GLY A 29 16.21 28.53 14.66
C GLY A 29 15.12 28.74 15.73
N PRO A 30 14.36 29.85 15.68
CA PRO A 30 13.29 30.14 16.62
C PRO A 30 12.19 29.08 16.63
N GLY A 31 11.80 28.61 17.83
CA GLY A 31 10.92 27.45 18.00
C GLY A 31 11.61 26.10 17.87
N GLY A 32 12.89 26.07 17.48
CA GLY A 32 13.74 24.89 17.52
C GLY A 32 14.17 24.51 18.95
N ILE A 33 14.91 23.40 19.03
CA ILE A 33 15.35 22.74 20.27
C ILE A 33 16.88 22.75 20.44
N GLY A 34 17.61 23.45 19.57
CA GLY A 34 19.07 23.59 19.62
C GLY A 34 19.85 22.50 18.89
N VAL A 35 19.23 21.73 17.99
CA VAL A 35 19.87 20.63 17.24
C VAL A 35 19.59 20.72 15.74
N ASP A 36 20.54 20.30 14.90
CA ASP A 36 20.40 20.33 13.44
C ASP A 36 19.42 19.25 12.93
N LEU A 37 18.19 19.67 12.60
CA LEU A 37 17.19 18.85 11.93
C LEU A 37 16.98 19.25 10.46
N SER A 38 17.96 19.94 9.85
CA SER A 38 17.95 20.21 8.42
C SER A 38 18.11 18.92 7.60
N GLY A 39 17.47 18.88 6.42
CA GLY A 39 17.38 17.69 5.57
C GLY A 39 15.96 17.13 5.51
N GLY A 40 15.82 15.93 4.93
CA GLY A 40 14.54 15.26 4.73
C GLY A 40 13.79 15.74 3.49
N TRP A 41 12.48 15.52 3.47
CA TRP A 41 11.54 15.93 2.41
C TRP A 41 10.43 16.81 2.99
N TYR A 42 9.84 17.69 2.18
CA TYR A 42 8.59 18.36 2.53
C TYR A 42 7.43 17.43 2.19
N ASP A 43 6.30 17.60 2.86
CA ASP A 43 5.17 16.69 2.78
C ASP A 43 4.42 16.75 1.44
N ALA A 44 3.94 17.93 1.07
CA ALA A 44 3.05 18.09 -0.08
C ALA A 44 3.39 19.35 -0.88
N GLY A 45 2.39 20.18 -1.18
CA GLY A 45 2.54 21.48 -1.82
C GLY A 45 3.18 22.57 -0.96
N ASP A 46 3.59 22.23 0.26
CA ASP A 46 3.99 23.10 1.36
C ASP A 46 5.46 22.87 1.76
N HIS A 47 5.88 23.43 2.90
CA HIS A 47 7.24 23.25 3.42
C HIS A 47 7.27 22.64 4.84
N LEU A 48 6.18 21.99 5.26
CA LEU A 48 6.10 21.21 6.49
C LEU A 48 6.89 19.90 6.38
N LYS A 49 7.28 19.35 7.54
CA LYS A 49 7.94 18.04 7.67
C LYS A 49 7.18 17.21 8.70
N LEU A 50 6.29 16.34 8.22
CA LEU A 50 5.29 15.61 9.00
C LEU A 50 5.63 14.12 9.03
N HIS A 51 5.97 13.56 10.19
CA HIS A 51 6.60 12.23 10.20
C HIS A 51 5.66 11.05 9.94
N LEU A 52 4.35 11.19 10.11
CA LEU A 52 3.38 10.14 9.77
C LEU A 52 3.36 9.85 8.24
N PRO A 53 2.91 10.78 7.37
CA PRO A 53 2.95 10.56 5.92
C PRO A 53 4.37 10.40 5.36
N LEU A 54 5.38 11.10 5.91
CA LEU A 54 6.78 10.92 5.52
C LEU A 54 7.26 9.49 5.79
N GLY A 55 6.97 8.94 6.97
CA GLY A 55 7.42 7.61 7.36
C GLY A 55 6.74 6.52 6.55
N VAL A 56 5.40 6.60 6.38
CA VAL A 56 4.64 5.71 5.48
C VAL A 56 5.21 5.76 4.06
N SER A 57 5.55 6.96 3.57
CA SER A 57 6.11 7.13 2.24
C SER A 57 7.48 6.46 2.09
N VAL A 58 8.36 6.63 3.07
CA VAL A 58 9.71 6.04 3.06
C VAL A 58 9.65 4.52 3.24
N SER A 59 8.79 4.02 4.12
CA SER A 59 8.60 2.60 4.36
C SER A 59 7.95 1.89 3.16
N LEU A 60 6.95 2.49 2.49
CA LEU A 60 6.40 1.98 1.23
C LEU A 60 7.38 2.03 0.06
N LEU A 61 8.18 3.10 -0.09
CA LEU A 61 9.22 3.17 -1.12
C LEU A 61 10.33 2.14 -0.87
N ALA A 62 10.73 1.90 0.38
CA ALA A 62 11.65 0.84 0.75
C ALA A 62 11.05 -0.56 0.49
N TYR A 63 9.75 -0.77 0.76
CA TYR A 63 9.05 -2.00 0.38
C TYR A 63 9.10 -2.21 -1.13
N GLY A 64 8.66 -1.24 -1.93
CA GLY A 64 8.66 -1.34 -3.39
C GLY A 64 10.04 -1.63 -3.97
N ALA A 65 11.08 -0.95 -3.47
CA ALA A 65 12.46 -1.17 -3.87
C ALA A 65 12.95 -2.60 -3.56
N LEU A 66 12.76 -3.08 -2.33
CA LEU A 66 13.24 -4.40 -1.90
C LEU A 66 12.41 -5.58 -2.41
N THR A 67 11.12 -5.35 -2.69
CA THR A 67 10.19 -6.39 -3.17
C THR A 67 10.26 -6.57 -4.68
N PHE A 68 10.58 -5.51 -5.42
CA PHE A 68 10.72 -5.51 -6.89
C PHE A 68 12.15 -5.13 -7.33
N GLU A 69 13.15 -5.52 -6.54
CA GLU A 69 14.57 -5.15 -6.73
C GLU A 69 15.07 -5.39 -8.17
N ALA A 70 14.68 -6.51 -8.78
CA ALA A 70 15.02 -6.84 -10.18
C ALA A 70 14.53 -5.79 -11.18
N ALA A 71 13.32 -5.24 -11.00
CA ALA A 71 12.78 -4.20 -11.88
C ALA A 71 13.50 -2.85 -11.68
N TYR A 72 13.83 -2.49 -10.43
CA TYR A 72 14.64 -1.31 -10.13
C TYR A 72 16.05 -1.40 -10.73
N ARG A 73 16.66 -2.59 -10.73
CA ARG A 73 17.96 -2.84 -11.36
C ARG A 73 17.87 -2.79 -12.88
N ALA A 74 16.87 -3.46 -13.49
CA ALA A 74 16.64 -3.44 -14.93
C ALA A 74 16.35 -2.03 -15.49
N ALA A 75 15.63 -1.20 -14.73
CA ALA A 75 15.37 0.21 -15.08
C ALA A 75 16.54 1.17 -14.78
N GLY A 76 17.68 0.66 -14.26
CA GLY A 76 18.82 1.48 -13.84
C GLY A 76 18.52 2.44 -12.68
N GLN A 77 17.40 2.27 -11.97
CA GLN A 77 16.97 3.16 -10.90
C GLN A 77 17.35 2.66 -9.50
N TRP A 78 17.86 1.44 -9.32
CA TRP A 78 18.24 0.87 -8.00
C TRP A 78 19.07 1.85 -7.16
N ASP A 79 20.24 2.25 -7.64
CA ASP A 79 21.12 3.19 -6.93
C ASP A 79 20.50 4.59 -6.77
N THR A 80 19.54 4.95 -7.62
CA THR A 80 18.76 6.17 -7.44
C THR A 80 17.70 6.05 -6.34
N ALA A 81 17.07 4.89 -6.18
CA ALA A 81 16.16 4.63 -5.06
C ALA A 81 16.94 4.62 -3.73
N VAL A 82 18.04 3.86 -3.65
CA VAL A 82 18.85 3.73 -2.42
C VAL A 82 19.37 5.10 -1.94
N ARG A 83 19.95 5.94 -2.81
CA ARG A 83 20.45 7.27 -2.36
C ARG A 83 19.35 8.24 -1.93
N ASN A 84 18.14 8.13 -2.49
CA ASN A 84 17.00 8.97 -2.08
C ASN A 84 16.43 8.50 -0.74
N LEU A 85 16.29 7.19 -0.54
CA LEU A 85 15.93 6.58 0.72
C LEU A 85 16.96 6.88 1.83
N ASP A 86 18.25 6.82 1.50
CA ASP A 86 19.35 7.16 2.41
C ASP A 86 19.34 8.63 2.86
N TRP A 87 19.02 9.55 1.94
CA TRP A 87 18.88 10.98 2.26
C TRP A 87 17.81 11.25 3.34
N VAL A 88 16.64 10.62 3.20
CA VAL A 88 15.52 10.84 4.12
C VAL A 88 15.65 10.02 5.40
N ALA A 89 16.17 8.79 5.33
CA ALA A 89 16.53 8.00 6.52
C ALA A 89 17.60 8.69 7.37
N SER A 90 18.54 9.44 6.76
CA SER A 90 19.50 10.28 7.49
C SER A 90 18.81 11.34 8.35
N TYR A 91 17.74 11.93 7.82
CA TYR A 91 16.94 12.92 8.52
C TYR A 91 16.05 12.27 9.61
N ILE A 92 15.41 11.14 9.33
CA ILE A 92 14.62 10.41 10.34
C ILE A 92 15.52 9.97 11.51
N ALA A 93 16.76 9.55 11.24
CA ALA A 93 17.75 9.25 12.28
C ALA A 93 18.17 10.49 13.08
N LYS A 94 18.36 11.67 12.45
CA LYS A 94 18.57 12.94 13.18
C LYS A 94 17.40 13.28 14.10
N CYS A 95 16.17 13.01 13.68
CA CYS A 95 14.96 13.27 14.46
C CYS A 95 14.82 12.37 15.70
N HIS A 96 15.67 11.34 15.85
CA HIS A 96 15.79 10.55 17.07
C HIS A 96 16.71 11.26 18.10
N ILE A 97 16.23 12.40 18.62
CA ILE A 97 16.99 13.41 19.37
C ILE A 97 17.79 12.83 20.55
N ALA A 98 17.21 11.88 21.29
CA ALA A 98 17.77 11.34 22.53
C ALA A 98 17.88 9.80 22.49
N ALA A 99 18.56 9.27 21.47
CA ALA A 99 18.71 7.83 21.27
C ALA A 99 19.31 7.11 22.50
N SER A 100 18.55 6.17 23.07
CA SER A 100 18.91 5.38 24.25
C SER A 100 18.33 3.97 24.20
N ASP A 101 19.08 2.98 24.67
CA ASP A 101 18.60 1.60 24.86
C ASP A 101 17.60 1.50 26.03
N THR A 102 17.44 2.55 26.84
CA THR A 102 16.37 2.66 27.84
C THR A 102 15.14 3.30 27.19
N PRO A 103 14.03 2.57 26.95
CA PRO A 103 12.90 3.04 26.14
C PRO A 103 12.37 4.43 26.53
N SER A 104 12.18 4.69 27.82
CA SER A 104 11.59 5.93 28.34
C SER A 104 12.50 7.15 28.32
N GLN A 105 13.78 7.00 27.97
CA GLN A 105 14.72 8.12 27.78
C GLN A 105 14.71 8.66 26.35
N ASN A 106 14.11 7.93 25.40
CA ASN A 106 14.07 8.35 24.01
C ASN A 106 13.16 9.57 23.79
N THR A 107 13.45 10.31 22.73
CA THR A 107 12.69 11.48 22.28
C THR A 107 12.78 11.56 20.77
N PHE A 108 11.66 11.82 20.12
CA PHE A 108 11.56 11.88 18.67
C PHE A 108 10.89 13.17 18.21
N ALA A 109 11.39 13.82 17.16
CA ALA A 109 10.73 14.97 16.55
C ALA A 109 9.60 14.51 15.62
N ALA A 110 8.35 14.78 15.99
CA ALA A 110 7.16 14.37 15.24
C ALA A 110 6.87 15.30 14.05
N GLN A 111 7.11 16.60 14.23
CA GLN A 111 6.82 17.61 13.22
C GLN A 111 7.84 18.76 13.27
N ILE A 112 8.17 19.30 12.10
CA ILE A 112 8.89 20.57 11.95
C ILE A 112 8.11 21.50 11.01
N GLY A 113 7.81 22.70 11.49
CA GLY A 113 6.94 23.67 10.82
C GLY A 113 5.55 23.74 11.44
N ASP A 114 5.05 24.96 11.61
CA ASP A 114 3.72 25.29 12.15
C ASP A 114 2.71 25.34 11.00
N VAL A 115 1.65 24.53 11.06
CA VAL A 115 0.72 24.35 9.92
C VAL A 115 0.03 25.65 9.57
N ALA A 116 -0.54 26.34 10.57
CA ALA A 116 -1.24 27.60 10.35
C ALA A 116 -0.31 28.66 9.76
N THR A 117 0.95 28.71 10.19
CA THR A 117 1.92 29.71 9.75
C THR A 117 2.49 29.41 8.36
N ASP A 118 2.98 28.19 8.10
CA ASP A 118 3.52 27.80 6.80
C ASP A 118 2.45 27.89 5.70
N HIS A 119 1.21 27.50 6.02
CA HIS A 119 0.13 27.51 5.04
C HIS A 119 -0.44 28.91 4.76
N ASN A 120 -0.71 29.72 5.80
CA ASN A 120 -1.44 30.99 5.64
C ASN A 120 -0.53 32.23 5.50
N THR A 121 0.75 32.16 5.87
CA THR A 121 1.66 33.33 5.79
C THR A 121 2.68 33.25 4.66
N TRP A 122 2.85 32.08 4.01
CA TRP A 122 3.80 31.89 2.93
C TRP A 122 3.25 31.13 1.71
N TRP A 123 3.33 31.78 0.55
CA TRP A 123 3.36 31.11 -0.75
C TRP A 123 4.56 31.63 -1.52
N GLY A 124 5.57 30.79 -1.74
CA GLY A 124 6.84 31.22 -2.33
C GLY A 124 7.86 30.10 -2.40
N ARG A 125 9.13 30.43 -2.63
CA ARG A 125 10.21 29.44 -2.58
C ARG A 125 10.50 29.04 -1.13
N PRO A 126 10.77 27.77 -0.81
CA PRO A 126 11.35 27.41 0.48
C PRO A 126 12.77 28.02 0.62
N GLU A 127 13.46 28.26 -0.49
CA GLU A 127 14.78 28.94 -0.51
C GLU A 127 14.71 30.47 -0.29
N GLN A 128 13.51 31.05 -0.19
CA GLN A 128 13.29 32.48 0.10
C GLN A 128 12.41 32.71 1.33
N GLN A 129 11.90 31.63 1.94
CA GLN A 129 11.17 31.70 3.20
C GLN A 129 12.14 32.13 4.31
N PRO A 130 11.80 33.10 5.17
CA PRO A 130 12.68 33.48 6.27
C PRO A 130 12.96 32.28 7.18
N GLU A 131 14.16 32.17 7.77
CA GLU A 131 14.49 31.03 8.65
C GLU A 131 14.66 31.41 10.13
N ASN A 132 14.44 32.70 10.47
CA ASN A 132 14.54 33.24 11.82
C ASN A 132 13.27 34.02 12.22
N GLY A 133 12.09 33.49 11.91
CA GLY A 133 10.81 34.14 12.21
C GLY A 133 10.33 33.89 13.64
N ALA A 134 9.81 34.93 14.29
CA ALA A 134 9.07 34.78 15.55
C ALA A 134 7.70 34.10 15.32
N GLN A 135 7.11 33.55 16.37
CA GLN A 135 5.83 32.81 16.31
C GLN A 135 4.74 33.56 15.53
N GLY A 136 4.08 32.87 14.59
CA GLY A 136 3.06 33.44 13.71
C GLY A 136 3.59 34.25 12.50
N SER A 137 4.89 34.24 12.23
CA SER A 137 5.49 34.82 11.01
C SER A 137 6.05 33.74 10.07
N ALA A 138 6.13 34.02 8.77
CA ALA A 138 6.49 33.04 7.72
C ALA A 138 7.80 32.24 7.93
N GLY A 139 8.68 32.69 8.83
CA GLY A 139 9.89 31.96 9.22
C GLY A 139 9.85 31.24 10.56
N TYR A 140 8.68 31.07 11.16
CA TYR A 140 8.50 30.29 12.37
C TYR A 140 8.37 28.81 12.03
N ARG A 141 9.37 28.03 12.46
CA ARG A 141 9.45 26.60 12.13
C ARG A 141 9.75 25.80 13.40
N PRO A 142 8.76 25.69 14.31
CA PRO A 142 8.94 25.00 15.57
C PRO A 142 9.18 23.51 15.35
N VAL A 143 9.81 22.87 16.34
CA VAL A 143 9.92 21.41 16.41
C VAL A 143 9.01 20.91 17.52
N TRP A 144 8.09 20.01 17.17
CA TRP A 144 7.21 19.36 18.15
C TRP A 144 7.66 17.92 18.39
N LEU A 145 7.69 17.53 19.67
CA LEU A 145 8.34 16.32 20.14
C LEU A 145 7.34 15.28 20.68
N ILE A 146 7.69 14.02 20.49
CA ILE A 146 7.15 12.88 21.24
C ILE A 146 8.18 12.52 22.32
N THR A 147 7.71 12.38 23.56
CA THR A 147 8.49 11.99 24.74
C THR A 147 7.69 10.98 25.56
N ALA A 148 8.36 10.12 26.34
CA ALA A 148 7.67 9.10 27.13
C ALA A 148 6.70 9.72 28.17
N GLY A 149 7.04 10.91 28.70
CA GLY A 149 6.17 11.67 29.61
C GLY A 149 4.89 12.22 28.96
N GLY A 150 4.85 12.34 27.62
CA GLY A 150 3.63 12.69 26.89
C GLY A 150 2.69 11.50 26.65
N GLY A 151 3.19 10.26 26.74
CA GLY A 151 2.40 9.03 26.67
C GLY A 151 1.70 8.74 25.33
N LYS A 152 1.88 9.55 24.29
CA LYS A 152 1.25 9.45 22.97
C LYS A 152 2.26 9.67 21.84
N GLY A 153 2.09 8.99 20.71
CA GLY A 153 3.04 9.04 19.60
C GLY A 153 3.52 7.70 19.05
N ALA A 154 2.91 6.57 19.44
CA ALA A 154 3.27 5.26 18.91
C ALA A 154 3.07 5.16 17.39
N ASP A 155 2.05 5.83 16.84
CA ASP A 155 1.78 6.03 15.42
C ASP A 155 3.01 6.57 14.66
N ILE A 156 3.43 7.78 15.01
CA ILE A 156 4.51 8.49 14.34
C ILE A 156 5.87 7.83 14.56
N VAL A 157 6.12 7.31 15.77
CA VAL A 157 7.39 6.65 16.09
C VAL A 157 7.50 5.30 15.38
N ALA A 158 6.41 4.56 15.21
CA ALA A 158 6.41 3.28 14.49
C ALA A 158 6.75 3.46 12.99
N GLU A 159 6.24 4.50 12.33
CA GLU A 159 6.62 4.75 10.93
C GLU A 159 8.07 5.20 10.75
N ALA A 160 8.67 5.83 11.78
CA ALA A 160 10.11 6.03 11.84
C ALA A 160 10.90 4.71 11.98
N VAL A 161 10.39 3.74 12.76
CA VAL A 161 10.94 2.37 12.85
C VAL A 161 10.88 1.67 11.50
N ALA A 162 9.70 1.65 10.87
CA ALA A 162 9.45 1.02 9.58
C ALA A 162 10.39 1.59 8.49
N SER A 163 10.51 2.91 8.44
CA SER A 163 11.43 3.63 7.55
C SER A 163 12.89 3.21 7.75
N LEU A 164 13.40 3.32 8.98
CA LEU A 164 14.81 3.05 9.26
C LEU A 164 15.16 1.56 9.10
N ALA A 165 14.27 0.66 9.49
CA ALA A 165 14.43 -0.78 9.26
C ALA A 165 14.45 -1.10 7.76
N GLY A 166 13.48 -0.62 6.97
CA GLY A 166 13.42 -0.85 5.53
C GLY A 166 14.63 -0.29 4.77
N VAL A 167 15.03 0.94 5.06
CA VAL A 167 16.22 1.54 4.42
C VAL A 167 17.52 0.86 4.88
N SER A 168 17.60 0.34 6.11
CA SER A 168 18.74 -0.50 6.53
C SER A 168 18.92 -1.75 5.68
N LEU A 169 17.81 -2.35 5.21
CA LEU A 169 17.87 -3.52 4.33
C LEU A 169 18.27 -3.13 2.90
N ALA A 170 17.76 -2.00 2.39
CA ALA A 170 18.16 -1.48 1.08
C ALA A 170 19.67 -1.16 1.02
N LEU A 171 20.22 -0.54 2.08
CA LEU A 171 21.65 -0.24 2.19
C LEU A 171 22.57 -1.46 2.34
N LYS A 172 22.04 -2.64 2.69
CA LYS A 172 22.81 -3.90 2.73
C LYS A 172 22.91 -4.58 1.35
N ARG A 173 22.03 -4.27 0.40
CA ARG A 173 22.02 -4.89 -0.93
C ARG A 173 23.14 -4.27 -1.80
N PRO A 174 23.80 -5.04 -2.68
CA PRO A 174 24.89 -4.52 -3.52
C PRO A 174 24.47 -3.35 -4.42
N GLY A 175 25.31 -2.32 -4.50
CA GLY A 175 25.08 -1.11 -5.30
C GLY A 175 26.12 -0.03 -5.00
N ALA A 176 26.16 1.02 -5.81
CA ALA A 176 27.05 2.17 -5.63
C ALA A 176 26.80 2.94 -4.33
N PHE A 177 25.60 2.80 -3.72
CA PHE A 177 25.24 3.40 -2.43
C PHE A 177 25.05 2.37 -1.30
N SER A 178 25.57 1.15 -1.46
CA SER A 178 25.60 0.15 -0.38
C SER A 178 26.44 0.64 0.80
N ASN A 179 25.92 0.55 2.03
CA ASN A 179 26.60 1.02 3.24
C ASN A 179 26.19 0.21 4.48
N ALA A 180 26.92 -0.87 4.75
CA ALA A 180 26.64 -1.78 5.86
C ALA A 180 26.75 -1.11 7.24
N THR A 181 27.68 -0.16 7.43
CA THR A 181 27.84 0.59 8.69
C THR A 181 26.61 1.43 8.98
N LYS A 182 26.16 2.22 7.99
CA LYS A 182 25.00 3.10 8.13
C LYS A 182 23.69 2.32 8.23
N ALA A 183 23.59 1.18 7.55
CA ALA A 183 22.52 0.21 7.75
C ALA A 183 22.45 -0.29 9.21
N ALA A 184 23.60 -0.65 9.81
CA ALA A 184 23.64 -1.06 11.22
C ALA A 184 23.18 0.07 12.16
N THR A 185 23.60 1.32 11.91
CA THR A 185 23.13 2.51 12.65
C THR A 185 21.61 2.70 12.54
N TYR A 186 21.03 2.62 11.34
CA TYR A 186 19.57 2.75 11.16
C TYR A 186 18.81 1.61 11.83
N LEU A 187 19.29 0.36 11.76
CA LEU A 187 18.65 -0.76 12.42
C LEU A 187 18.76 -0.68 13.96
N ALA A 188 19.81 -0.05 14.50
CA ALA A 188 19.92 0.25 15.93
C ALA A 188 18.88 1.31 16.37
N HIS A 189 18.81 2.45 15.68
CA HIS A 189 17.78 3.46 15.93
C HIS A 189 16.37 2.88 15.78
N ALA A 190 16.09 2.04 14.78
CA ALA A 190 14.79 1.38 14.62
C ALA A 190 14.44 0.49 15.82
N LYS A 191 15.38 -0.25 16.38
CA LYS A 191 15.14 -1.08 17.58
C LYS A 191 14.88 -0.23 18.82
N GLN A 192 15.64 0.85 19.02
CA GLN A 192 15.46 1.79 20.12
C GLN A 192 14.11 2.53 20.02
N LEU A 193 13.76 3.04 18.84
CA LEU A 193 12.46 3.67 18.56
C LEU A 193 11.30 2.69 18.72
N PHE A 194 11.45 1.41 18.39
CA PHE A 194 10.40 0.40 18.64
C PHE A 194 10.25 0.07 20.12
N GLY A 195 11.34 0.12 20.90
CA GLY A 195 11.26 0.13 22.36
C GLY A 195 10.50 1.36 22.86
N PHE A 196 10.83 2.55 22.34
CA PHE A 196 10.22 3.81 22.71
C PHE A 196 8.72 3.89 22.37
N ALA A 197 8.30 3.47 21.17
CA ALA A 197 6.90 3.48 20.74
C ALA A 197 5.97 2.75 21.72
N LYS A 198 6.46 1.64 22.31
CA LYS A 198 5.75 0.86 23.34
C LYS A 198 5.49 1.62 24.65
N THR A 199 6.14 2.76 24.85
CA THR A 199 5.93 3.66 26.01
C THR A 199 4.97 4.82 25.73
N VAL A 200 4.55 5.01 24.46
CA VAL A 200 3.73 6.14 24.00
C VAL A 200 2.44 5.69 23.29
N THR A 201 1.85 4.60 23.79
CA THR A 201 0.63 3.94 23.28
C THR A 201 -0.69 4.46 23.90
N GLY A 202 -0.65 5.52 24.71
CA GLY A 202 -1.82 6.13 25.37
C GLY A 202 -2.76 6.92 24.44
N GLY A 203 -2.64 6.73 23.13
CA GLY A 203 -3.40 7.42 22.09
C GLY A 203 -2.51 7.90 20.95
N THR A 204 -3.15 8.28 19.84
CA THR A 204 -2.50 8.89 18.67
C THR A 204 -2.02 10.31 18.99
N TRP A 205 -1.02 10.79 18.26
CA TRP A 205 -0.40 12.09 18.46
C TRP A 205 -1.10 13.20 17.68
N ALA A 206 -1.08 14.40 18.24
CA ALA A 206 -1.51 15.63 17.62
C ALA A 206 -0.54 16.76 18.02
N PRO A 207 -0.34 17.79 17.17
CA PRO A 207 0.55 18.88 17.50
C PRO A 207 0.03 19.68 18.71
N PRO A 208 0.91 20.17 19.61
CA PRO A 208 0.48 20.79 20.87
C PRO A 208 -0.32 22.10 20.73
N ASP A 209 -0.33 22.71 19.55
CA ASP A 209 -1.10 23.92 19.22
C ASP A 209 -2.52 23.61 18.71
N GLY A 210 -2.82 22.35 18.40
CA GLY A 210 -4.10 21.89 17.83
C GLY A 210 -4.19 21.97 16.30
N ASN A 211 -3.21 22.51 15.58
CA ASN A 211 -3.26 22.68 14.13
C ASN A 211 -2.76 21.43 13.39
N GLY A 212 -3.48 20.31 13.50
CA GLY A 212 -3.13 19.07 12.79
C GLY A 212 -3.46 19.10 11.30
N ALA A 213 -2.49 18.76 10.45
CA ALA A 213 -2.71 18.49 9.02
C ALA A 213 -3.06 17.01 8.75
N TYR A 214 -2.40 16.09 9.45
CA TYR A 214 -2.64 14.64 9.38
C TYR A 214 -3.01 14.16 10.78
N GLY A 215 -4.23 13.62 10.94
CA GLY A 215 -4.72 13.08 12.20
C GLY A 215 -4.85 11.57 12.13
N SER A 216 -4.03 10.85 12.89
CA SER A 216 -4.11 9.38 12.98
C SER A 216 -5.34 8.94 13.80
N SER A 217 -6.04 7.93 13.28
CA SER A 217 -7.16 7.25 13.93
C SER A 217 -6.75 6.02 14.75
N SER A 218 -5.55 5.48 14.53
CA SER A 218 -4.99 4.29 15.17
C SER A 218 -3.47 4.34 15.20
N TRP A 219 -2.85 3.78 16.24
CA TRP A 219 -1.40 3.52 16.29
C TRP A 219 -1.07 2.02 16.22
N ASN A 220 -2.09 1.15 16.27
CA ASN A 220 -1.90 -0.30 16.38
C ASN A 220 -1.28 -0.89 15.12
N ASP A 221 -1.63 -0.32 13.96
CA ASP A 221 -1.29 -0.83 12.66
C ASP A 221 0.04 -0.28 12.13
N ASP A 222 0.40 0.97 12.47
CA ASP A 222 1.79 1.43 12.36
C ASP A 222 2.71 0.53 13.18
N MET A 223 2.32 0.20 14.42
CA MET A 223 3.08 -0.70 15.30
C MET A 223 3.18 -2.12 14.72
N ALA A 224 2.14 -2.63 14.06
CA ALA A 224 2.19 -3.92 13.36
C ALA A 224 3.13 -3.87 12.14
N TRP A 225 3.11 -2.79 11.36
CA TRP A 225 3.98 -2.59 10.21
C TRP A 225 5.46 -2.39 10.61
N ALA A 226 5.72 -1.60 11.64
CA ALA A 226 7.03 -1.44 12.27
C ALA A 226 7.59 -2.79 12.78
N ALA A 227 6.75 -3.57 13.46
CA ALA A 227 7.14 -4.90 13.93
C ALA A 227 7.37 -5.87 12.76
N ALA A 228 6.56 -5.81 11.69
CA ALA A 228 6.76 -6.59 10.48
C ALA A 228 8.08 -6.26 9.76
N TRP A 229 8.49 -4.99 9.73
CA TRP A 229 9.81 -4.60 9.24
C TRP A 229 10.97 -5.10 10.09
N LEU A 230 10.84 -5.07 11.42
CA LEU A 230 11.84 -5.64 12.31
C LEU A 230 11.90 -7.18 12.17
N CYS A 231 10.77 -7.85 11.98
CA CYS A 231 10.71 -9.27 11.64
C CYS A 231 11.39 -9.57 10.30
N ARG A 232 11.16 -8.76 9.25
CA ARG A 232 11.91 -8.87 7.99
C ARG A 232 13.41 -8.69 8.21
N ALA A 233 13.82 -7.72 9.03
CA ALA A 233 15.24 -7.51 9.32
C ALA A 233 15.89 -8.59 10.19
N GLU A 234 15.09 -9.38 10.92
CA GLU A 234 15.50 -10.59 11.64
C GLU A 234 15.64 -11.79 10.68
N VAL A 235 14.68 -11.99 9.77
CA VAL A 235 14.70 -13.06 8.74
C VAL A 235 15.79 -12.81 7.68
N ASP A 236 15.93 -11.59 7.14
CA ASP A 236 17.02 -11.19 6.22
C ASP A 236 18.43 -11.37 6.85
N ALA A 237 18.52 -11.50 8.19
CA ALA A 237 19.75 -11.76 8.93
C ALA A 237 19.99 -13.25 9.27
N GLY A 238 19.15 -14.17 8.74
CA GLY A 238 19.21 -15.61 9.01
C GLY A 238 18.32 -16.09 10.17
N GLY A 239 17.42 -15.24 10.67
CA GLY A 239 16.40 -15.63 11.64
C GLY A 239 15.37 -16.61 11.06
N VAL A 240 14.84 -17.50 11.91
CA VAL A 240 13.96 -18.59 11.48
C VAL A 240 12.49 -18.12 11.39
N ALA A 241 12.07 -17.83 10.16
CA ALA A 241 10.66 -17.81 9.78
C ALA A 241 9.96 -19.15 10.11
N GLY A 242 8.65 -19.12 10.39
CA GLY A 242 7.86 -20.33 10.69
C GLY A 242 7.82 -20.78 12.16
N LYS A 243 8.38 -20.01 13.10
CA LYS A 243 8.31 -20.27 14.56
C LYS A 243 8.20 -18.95 15.34
N GLU A 244 7.77 -18.99 16.61
CA GLU A 244 7.90 -17.86 17.55
C GLU A 244 9.38 -17.63 18.02
N ALA A 245 10.37 -18.13 17.25
CA ALA A 245 11.77 -18.26 17.63
C ALA A 245 12.66 -17.05 17.25
N GLY A 246 12.07 -15.87 17.14
CA GLY A 246 12.74 -14.59 16.88
C GLY A 246 12.00 -13.49 17.63
N THR A 247 12.71 -12.57 18.30
CA THR A 247 12.07 -11.61 19.21
C THR A 247 11.34 -10.50 18.45
N ALA A 248 11.79 -10.19 17.23
CA ALA A 248 11.09 -9.26 16.35
C ALA A 248 9.85 -9.91 15.72
N CYS A 249 9.98 -11.13 15.19
CA CYS A 249 8.83 -11.84 14.60
C CYS A 249 7.77 -12.22 15.65
N ALA A 250 8.16 -12.66 16.86
CA ALA A 250 7.21 -12.87 17.95
C ALA A 250 6.52 -11.55 18.39
N SER A 251 7.25 -10.43 18.43
CA SER A 251 6.63 -9.11 18.62
C SER A 251 5.61 -8.80 17.53
N ALA A 252 5.94 -9.06 16.26
CA ALA A 252 5.06 -8.76 15.13
C ALA A 252 3.77 -9.60 15.14
N LEU A 253 3.85 -10.87 15.57
CA LEU A 253 2.66 -11.69 15.81
C LEU A 253 1.76 -11.09 16.90
N SER A 254 2.34 -10.52 17.97
CA SER A 254 1.55 -9.89 19.04
C SER A 254 0.81 -8.62 18.59
N TYR A 255 1.40 -7.83 17.68
CA TYR A 255 0.72 -6.67 17.06
C TYR A 255 -0.21 -7.05 15.92
N TRP A 256 0.01 -8.20 15.26
CA TRP A 256 -0.88 -8.67 14.21
C TRP A 256 -2.20 -9.26 14.74
N ARG A 257 -2.14 -10.09 15.78
CA ARG A 257 -3.28 -10.88 16.26
C ARG A 257 -4.57 -10.06 16.56
N PRO A 258 -4.53 -8.79 17.02
CA PRO A 258 -5.71 -7.93 17.14
C PRO A 258 -6.50 -7.68 15.83
N PHE A 259 -5.85 -7.72 14.67
CA PHE A 259 -6.51 -7.51 13.36
C PHE A 259 -7.26 -8.73 12.83
N VAL A 260 -7.13 -9.89 13.48
CA VAL A 260 -7.74 -11.15 13.03
C VAL A 260 -9.26 -11.09 13.18
N GLY A 261 -9.95 -10.97 12.05
CA GLY A 261 -11.40 -10.77 11.98
C GLY A 261 -11.83 -9.30 11.88
N ASN A 262 -10.92 -8.34 12.08
CA ASN A 262 -11.22 -6.91 11.95
C ASN A 262 -10.99 -6.42 10.51
N ALA A 263 -11.93 -6.76 9.62
CA ALA A 263 -11.87 -6.36 8.22
C ALA A 263 -11.79 -4.84 8.02
N TRP A 264 -12.39 -4.04 8.91
CA TRP A 264 -12.46 -2.58 8.80
C TRP A 264 -11.11 -1.87 8.90
N GLU A 265 -10.19 -2.39 9.74
CA GLU A 265 -8.85 -1.82 9.92
C GLU A 265 -7.86 -2.26 8.83
N VAL A 266 -8.07 -3.43 8.21
CA VAL A 266 -7.11 -3.97 7.22
C VAL A 266 -7.44 -3.67 5.77
N GLN A 267 -8.69 -3.33 5.44
CA GLN A 267 -9.20 -3.24 4.05
C GLN A 267 -8.68 -2.07 3.20
N ASP A 268 -8.04 -1.07 3.81
CA ASP A 268 -7.50 0.12 3.13
C ASP A 268 -6.00 0.27 3.44
N VAL A 269 -5.24 0.81 2.47
CA VAL A 269 -3.81 1.13 2.64
C VAL A 269 -3.55 2.59 2.31
N ASN A 270 -3.13 3.37 3.29
CA ASN A 270 -2.79 4.79 3.18
C ASN A 270 -2.03 5.26 4.44
N TRP A 271 -1.77 6.56 4.58
CA TRP A 271 -1.00 7.11 5.70
C TRP A 271 -1.63 6.94 7.10
N ASP A 272 -2.94 6.65 7.19
CA ASP A 272 -3.69 6.34 8.43
C ASP A 272 -3.87 4.82 8.64
N ARG A 273 -3.53 3.98 7.63
CA ARG A 273 -3.88 2.54 7.62
C ARG A 273 -2.80 1.71 6.96
N MET A 274 -2.01 1.01 7.77
CA MET A 274 -0.88 0.20 7.32
C MET A 274 -0.99 -1.30 7.63
N ALA A 275 -2.04 -1.74 8.34
CA ALA A 275 -2.26 -3.16 8.67
C ALA A 275 -2.35 -4.06 7.43
N GLY A 276 -2.96 -3.58 6.34
CA GLY A 276 -3.01 -4.31 5.07
C GLY A 276 -1.62 -4.60 4.48
N MET A 277 -0.67 -3.67 4.64
CA MET A 277 0.73 -3.85 4.22
C MET A 277 1.54 -4.65 5.24
N ALA A 278 1.25 -4.56 6.55
CA ALA A 278 1.80 -5.44 7.56
C ALA A 278 1.46 -6.92 7.25
N ALA A 279 0.22 -7.21 6.86
CA ALA A 279 -0.20 -8.55 6.42
C ALA A 279 0.62 -9.06 5.22
N VAL A 280 0.80 -8.22 4.18
CA VAL A 280 1.65 -8.53 3.02
C VAL A 280 3.08 -8.85 3.47
N LEU A 281 3.68 -7.99 4.29
CA LEU A 281 5.07 -8.11 4.70
C LEU A 281 5.31 -9.33 5.61
N LEU A 282 4.40 -9.64 6.52
CA LEU A 282 4.49 -10.80 7.41
C LEU A 282 4.34 -12.13 6.67
N ARG A 283 3.43 -12.19 5.68
CA ARG A 283 3.34 -13.30 4.73
C ARG A 283 4.63 -13.44 3.91
N ASP A 284 5.12 -12.34 3.34
CA ASP A 284 6.31 -12.31 2.48
C ASP A 284 7.60 -12.78 3.17
N VAL A 285 7.65 -12.75 4.51
CA VAL A 285 8.77 -13.26 5.31
C VAL A 285 8.48 -14.57 6.05
N GLY A 286 7.28 -15.15 5.89
CA GLY A 286 6.91 -16.41 6.55
C GLY A 286 6.77 -16.32 8.07
N ALA A 287 6.27 -15.19 8.60
CA ALA A 287 6.08 -15.02 10.04
C ALA A 287 4.99 -15.95 10.60
N GLY A 288 5.21 -16.50 11.80
CA GLY A 288 4.21 -17.30 12.52
C GLY A 288 3.96 -18.70 11.97
N THR A 289 2.77 -19.22 12.26
CA THR A 289 2.30 -20.56 11.87
C THR A 289 1.50 -20.53 10.57
N ALA A 290 1.14 -21.70 10.03
CA ALA A 290 0.18 -21.82 8.94
C ALA A 290 -1.17 -21.10 9.22
N THR A 291 -1.58 -21.03 10.49
CA THR A 291 -2.76 -20.29 10.92
C THR A 291 -2.55 -18.77 10.85
N ASP A 292 -1.43 -18.25 11.37
CA ASP A 292 -1.11 -16.82 11.27
C ASP A 292 -1.00 -16.42 9.77
N LEU A 293 -0.35 -17.25 8.95
CA LEU A 293 -0.26 -17.10 7.50
C LEU A 293 -1.62 -17.06 6.79
N ALA A 294 -2.58 -17.90 7.20
CA ALA A 294 -3.95 -17.84 6.69
C ALA A 294 -4.62 -16.50 7.03
N THR A 295 -4.42 -15.97 8.24
CA THR A 295 -5.00 -14.66 8.63
C THR A 295 -4.43 -13.49 7.84
N TYR A 296 -3.14 -13.47 7.49
CA TYR A 296 -2.59 -12.45 6.58
C TYR A 296 -3.30 -12.49 5.23
N ASN A 297 -3.50 -13.68 4.66
CA ASN A 297 -4.15 -13.82 3.36
C ASN A 297 -5.63 -13.43 3.41
N THR A 298 -6.34 -13.67 4.51
CA THR A 298 -7.68 -13.12 4.74
C THR A 298 -7.70 -11.60 4.72
N ALA A 299 -6.75 -10.94 5.39
CA ALA A 299 -6.64 -9.48 5.41
C ALA A 299 -6.25 -8.89 4.04
N ILE A 300 -5.29 -9.49 3.34
CA ILE A 300 -4.92 -9.12 1.97
C ILE A 300 -6.13 -9.28 1.04
N ASN A 301 -6.87 -10.38 1.15
CA ASN A 301 -8.08 -10.59 0.37
C ASN A 301 -9.20 -9.59 0.74
N ALA A 302 -9.24 -9.03 1.95
CA ALA A 302 -10.18 -7.96 2.31
C ALA A 302 -9.87 -6.65 1.56
N VAL A 303 -8.60 -6.24 1.47
CA VAL A 303 -8.17 -5.12 0.62
C VAL A 303 -8.57 -5.37 -0.84
N LEU A 304 -8.21 -6.54 -1.36
CA LEU A 304 -8.43 -6.86 -2.77
C LEU A 304 -9.91 -7.00 -3.10
N SER A 305 -10.75 -7.51 -2.20
CA SER A 305 -12.20 -7.54 -2.39
C SER A 305 -12.78 -6.13 -2.44
N ARG A 306 -12.38 -5.24 -1.51
CA ARG A 306 -12.85 -3.86 -1.44
C ARG A 306 -12.47 -3.01 -2.66
N TRP A 307 -11.26 -3.20 -3.18
CA TRP A 307 -10.70 -2.36 -4.25
C TRP A 307 -10.80 -2.99 -5.66
N MET A 308 -10.62 -4.30 -5.83
CA MET A 308 -10.75 -4.93 -7.16
C MET A 308 -12.20 -5.20 -7.55
N VAL A 309 -13.03 -5.59 -6.56
CA VAL A 309 -14.43 -6.00 -6.74
C VAL A 309 -15.36 -5.14 -5.87
N PRO A 310 -15.37 -3.80 -6.06
CA PRO A 310 -16.22 -2.89 -5.29
C PRO A 310 -17.70 -3.28 -5.38
N ALA A 311 -18.40 -3.20 -4.24
CA ALA A 311 -19.79 -3.61 -4.10
C ALA A 311 -20.80 -2.76 -4.91
N SER A 312 -20.35 -1.63 -5.48
CA SER A 312 -21.11 -0.86 -6.46
C SER A 312 -20.28 -0.54 -7.70
N ARG A 313 -20.87 -0.69 -8.89
CA ARG A 313 -20.32 -0.17 -10.15
C ARG A 313 -20.67 1.30 -10.41
N THR A 314 -21.50 1.93 -9.57
CA THR A 314 -21.87 3.34 -9.68
C THR A 314 -21.52 4.09 -8.40
N CYS A 315 -20.82 5.21 -8.55
CA CYS A 315 -20.39 6.02 -7.42
C CYS A 315 -21.51 6.90 -6.85
N SER A 316 -21.95 6.58 -5.64
CA SER A 316 -22.79 7.44 -4.81
C SER A 316 -22.01 8.66 -4.28
N SER A 317 -22.71 9.63 -3.71
CA SER A 317 -22.11 10.83 -3.12
C SER A 317 -21.35 10.51 -1.83
N GLY A 318 -20.03 10.77 -1.81
CA GLY A 318 -19.17 10.53 -0.64
C GLY A 318 -18.74 9.07 -0.46
N ALA A 319 -18.48 8.35 -1.57
CA ALA A 319 -18.41 6.89 -1.62
C ALA A 319 -17.41 6.23 -0.63
N SER A 320 -17.96 5.57 0.38
CA SER A 320 -17.46 4.31 0.93
C SER A 320 -18.63 3.32 0.94
N PRO A 321 -18.51 2.10 0.39
CA PRO A 321 -17.30 1.50 -0.21
C PRO A 321 -16.87 2.19 -1.52
N PRO A 322 -15.67 1.89 -2.02
CA PRO A 322 -15.22 2.31 -3.35
C PRO A 322 -16.16 1.85 -4.47
N CYS A 323 -15.98 2.46 -5.64
CA CYS A 323 -16.80 2.28 -6.84
C CYS A 323 -15.93 2.46 -8.09
N TYR A 324 -16.41 2.04 -9.26
CA TYR A 324 -15.78 2.44 -10.54
C TYR A 324 -16.34 3.78 -11.04
N THR A 325 -15.46 4.66 -11.52
CA THR A 325 -15.85 5.79 -12.37
C THR A 325 -16.30 5.29 -13.75
N PRO A 326 -17.09 6.06 -14.52
CA PRO A 326 -17.43 5.74 -15.91
C PRO A 326 -16.22 5.41 -16.82
N GLY A 327 -15.06 6.01 -16.56
CA GLY A 327 -13.80 5.76 -17.26
C GLY A 327 -12.94 4.61 -16.73
N GLY A 328 -13.35 3.92 -15.66
CA GLY A 328 -12.71 2.69 -15.17
C GLY A 328 -11.68 2.84 -14.05
N LEU A 329 -11.55 4.01 -13.44
CA LEU A 329 -10.79 4.20 -12.20
C LEU A 329 -11.63 3.69 -11.01
N VAL A 330 -11.04 2.91 -10.10
CA VAL A 330 -11.64 2.67 -8.79
C VAL A 330 -11.45 3.92 -7.95
N TRP A 331 -12.54 4.44 -7.40
CA TRP A 331 -12.61 5.71 -6.67
C TRP A 331 -13.22 5.45 -5.29
N GLY A 332 -12.56 5.92 -4.23
CA GLY A 332 -13.00 5.71 -2.83
C GLY A 332 -12.80 6.92 -1.92
N SER A 333 -12.42 8.07 -2.48
CA SER A 333 -12.29 9.36 -1.80
C SER A 333 -12.13 10.45 -2.87
N GLU A 334 -12.58 11.67 -2.57
CA GLU A 334 -12.21 12.84 -3.39
C GLU A 334 -10.76 13.29 -3.13
N TRP A 335 -10.27 13.07 -1.92
CA TRP A 335 -8.90 13.38 -1.50
C TRP A 335 -7.95 12.26 -1.90
N GLY A 336 -7.09 12.51 -2.88
CA GLY A 336 -6.13 11.53 -3.37
C GLY A 336 -6.80 10.28 -3.96
N SER A 337 -7.79 10.46 -4.85
CA SER A 337 -8.47 9.36 -5.54
C SER A 337 -7.47 8.43 -6.25
N CYS A 338 -6.46 8.98 -6.92
CA CYS A 338 -5.38 8.20 -7.53
C CYS A 338 -4.46 7.56 -6.48
N ARG A 339 -4.18 8.22 -5.35
CA ARG A 339 -3.32 7.71 -4.25
C ARG A 339 -3.85 6.42 -3.66
N HIS A 340 -5.13 6.38 -3.29
CA HIS A 340 -5.72 5.19 -2.65
C HIS A 340 -5.66 3.97 -3.59
N THR A 341 -6.01 4.18 -4.85
CA THR A 341 -6.05 3.10 -5.86
C THR A 341 -4.65 2.65 -6.28
N ALA A 342 -3.66 3.54 -6.26
CA ALA A 342 -2.25 3.20 -6.46
C ALA A 342 -1.68 2.35 -5.31
N ASN A 343 -2.08 2.65 -4.07
CA ASN A 343 -1.74 1.82 -2.91
C ASN A 343 -2.39 0.42 -3.00
N ALA A 344 -3.66 0.35 -3.39
CA ALA A 344 -4.34 -0.93 -3.63
C ALA A 344 -3.73 -1.73 -4.81
N ALA A 345 -3.26 -1.05 -5.87
CA ALA A 345 -2.52 -1.66 -6.97
C ALA A 345 -1.18 -2.27 -6.49
N LEU A 346 -0.45 -1.60 -5.60
CA LEU A 346 0.74 -2.17 -4.95
C LEU A 346 0.40 -3.44 -4.15
N VAL A 347 -0.70 -3.44 -3.37
CA VAL A 347 -1.16 -4.64 -2.64
C VAL A 347 -1.49 -5.78 -3.62
N ALA A 348 -2.18 -5.50 -4.73
CA ALA A 348 -2.52 -6.50 -5.74
C ALA A 348 -1.27 -7.12 -6.38
N LEU A 349 -0.29 -6.31 -6.77
CA LEU A 349 0.96 -6.75 -7.38
C LEU A 349 1.83 -7.54 -6.38
N ALA A 350 1.94 -7.07 -5.13
CA ALA A 350 2.61 -7.81 -4.06
C ALA A 350 1.89 -9.15 -3.77
N ALA A 351 0.56 -9.17 -3.81
CA ALA A 351 -0.25 -10.36 -3.61
C ALA A 351 -0.27 -11.32 -4.81
N ALA A 352 0.26 -10.93 -5.97
CA ALA A 352 0.39 -11.76 -7.16
C ALA A 352 1.75 -12.49 -7.25
N ARG A 353 2.72 -12.11 -6.41
CA ARG A 353 4.05 -12.75 -6.34
C ARG A 353 3.97 -14.19 -5.83
N GLY A 354 4.32 -15.17 -6.67
CA GLY A 354 4.52 -16.56 -6.25
C GLY A 354 5.83 -16.80 -5.47
N GLU A 355 6.78 -15.88 -5.57
CA GLU A 355 8.06 -15.89 -4.84
C GLU A 355 7.97 -15.13 -3.50
N GLY A 356 6.79 -14.63 -3.13
CA GLY A 356 6.54 -13.78 -1.97
C GLY A 356 6.27 -14.54 -0.66
N GLY A 357 7.24 -15.36 -0.24
CA GLY A 357 7.23 -15.99 1.09
C GLY A 357 6.20 -17.11 1.30
N ALA A 358 6.45 -17.93 2.32
CA ALA A 358 5.56 -18.99 2.84
C ALA A 358 5.02 -20.07 1.88
N GLY A 359 5.27 -20.01 0.57
CA GLY A 359 4.96 -21.09 -0.39
C GLY A 359 3.48 -21.26 -0.75
N LEU A 360 2.63 -20.26 -0.48
CA LEU A 360 1.22 -20.32 -0.87
C LEU A 360 1.06 -19.99 -2.36
N GLU A 361 0.85 -21.03 -3.17
CA GLU A 361 0.61 -20.90 -4.61
C GLU A 361 -0.71 -20.15 -4.88
N VAL A 362 -0.60 -18.87 -5.26
CA VAL A 362 -1.72 -18.12 -5.83
C VAL A 362 -2.01 -18.66 -7.22
N ALA A 363 -3.23 -19.16 -7.42
CA ALA A 363 -3.70 -19.72 -8.68
C ALA A 363 -3.41 -18.77 -9.87
N TYR A 364 -3.02 -19.34 -11.01
CA TYR A 364 -2.52 -18.56 -12.16
C TYR A 364 -3.53 -17.50 -12.63
N SER A 365 -4.82 -17.82 -12.70
CA SER A 365 -5.88 -16.85 -12.99
C SER A 365 -5.89 -15.70 -11.98
N THR A 366 -5.93 -15.99 -10.67
CA THR A 366 -5.91 -14.96 -9.62
C THR A 366 -4.65 -14.08 -9.65
N ARG A 367 -3.51 -14.60 -10.10
CA ARG A 367 -2.30 -13.78 -10.39
C ARG A 367 -2.52 -12.86 -11.59
N VAL A 368 -3.07 -13.39 -12.68
CA VAL A 368 -3.41 -12.64 -13.89
C VAL A 368 -4.41 -11.53 -13.56
N ASP A 369 -5.49 -11.84 -12.86
CA ASP A 369 -6.51 -10.88 -12.41
C ASP A 369 -5.89 -9.72 -11.63
N ARG A 370 -5.04 -10.03 -10.64
CA ARG A 370 -4.32 -9.03 -9.82
C ARG A 370 -3.38 -8.15 -10.65
N HIS A 371 -2.58 -8.74 -11.54
CA HIS A 371 -1.69 -8.00 -12.45
C HIS A 371 -2.47 -7.11 -13.42
N CYS A 372 -3.53 -7.64 -14.05
CA CYS A 372 -4.28 -6.96 -15.10
C CYS A 372 -5.20 -5.87 -14.56
N TRP A 373 -5.79 -6.06 -13.36
CA TRP A 373 -6.48 -4.99 -12.65
C TRP A 373 -5.50 -3.90 -12.20
N ALA A 374 -4.39 -4.25 -11.54
CA ALA A 374 -3.40 -3.25 -11.12
C ALA A 374 -2.86 -2.47 -12.32
N ARG A 375 -2.67 -3.14 -13.47
CA ARG A 375 -2.32 -2.48 -14.72
C ARG A 375 -3.42 -1.53 -15.21
N SER A 376 -4.69 -1.92 -15.23
CA SER A 376 -5.76 -1.03 -15.71
C SER A 376 -5.84 0.27 -14.91
N GLN A 377 -5.62 0.20 -13.60
CA GLN A 377 -5.64 1.37 -12.71
C GLN A 377 -4.42 2.28 -12.92
N ILE A 378 -3.23 1.71 -13.07
CA ILE A 378 -2.02 2.51 -13.35
C ILE A 378 -2.06 3.07 -14.78
N ASP A 379 -2.50 2.30 -15.78
CA ASP A 379 -2.66 2.78 -17.16
C ASP A 379 -3.69 3.92 -17.24
N TYR A 380 -4.79 3.86 -16.48
CA TYR A 380 -5.73 4.99 -16.31
C TYR A 380 -5.00 6.24 -15.80
N MET A 381 -4.18 6.12 -14.74
CA MET A 381 -3.40 7.23 -14.17
C MET A 381 -2.36 7.78 -15.15
N LEU A 382 -1.79 6.92 -15.99
CA LEU A 382 -0.82 7.27 -17.02
C LEU A 382 -1.46 7.94 -18.24
N GLY A 383 -2.76 7.74 -18.48
CA GLY A 383 -3.54 8.46 -19.49
C GLY A 383 -4.58 7.63 -20.27
N SER A 384 -4.65 6.32 -20.06
CA SER A 384 -5.60 5.40 -20.71
C SER A 384 -7.02 5.52 -20.14
N ASN A 385 -7.62 6.68 -20.35
CA ASN A 385 -8.97 7.04 -19.89
C ASN A 385 -9.71 7.85 -20.99
N PRO A 386 -11.04 8.05 -20.88
CA PRO A 386 -11.83 8.71 -21.94
C PRO A 386 -11.42 10.15 -22.29
N GLN A 387 -10.57 10.79 -21.50
CA GLN A 387 -10.12 12.17 -21.71
C GLN A 387 -8.67 12.30 -22.20
N SER A 388 -7.96 11.16 -22.38
CA SER A 388 -6.51 11.11 -22.63
C SER A 388 -5.69 11.93 -21.62
N GLN A 389 -6.15 11.96 -20.37
CA GLN A 389 -5.58 12.80 -19.31
C GLN A 389 -4.65 11.96 -18.44
N SER A 390 -3.33 12.16 -18.55
CA SER A 390 -2.43 11.68 -17.50
C SER A 390 -2.69 12.46 -16.21
N TYR A 391 -2.55 11.80 -15.07
CA TYR A 391 -2.58 12.41 -13.74
C TYR A 391 -1.15 12.54 -13.16
N VAL A 392 -0.13 12.36 -14.00
CA VAL A 392 1.29 12.41 -13.62
C VAL A 392 1.96 13.62 -14.25
N VAL A 393 2.45 14.54 -13.43
CA VAL A 393 3.06 15.81 -13.86
C VAL A 393 4.25 15.54 -14.78
N GLY A 394 4.22 16.15 -15.97
CA GLY A 394 5.28 16.03 -16.97
C GLY A 394 5.33 14.69 -17.72
N TYR A 395 4.33 13.83 -17.60
CA TYR A 395 4.24 12.58 -18.35
C TYR A 395 3.06 12.61 -19.35
N LYS A 396 3.36 12.52 -20.65
CA LYS A 396 2.37 12.51 -21.74
C LYS A 396 2.72 11.34 -22.68
N PRO A 397 1.97 10.21 -22.66
CA PRO A 397 2.28 9.02 -23.47
C PRO A 397 2.42 9.30 -24.98
N THR A 398 1.62 10.22 -25.49
CA THR A 398 1.69 10.74 -26.86
C THR A 398 1.40 12.24 -26.85
N SER A 399 1.65 12.94 -27.96
CA SER A 399 1.32 14.36 -28.13
C SER A 399 -0.18 14.70 -27.99
N ALA A 400 -1.06 13.71 -28.10
CA ALA A 400 -2.50 13.88 -27.87
C ALA A 400 -2.89 13.83 -26.37
N HIS A 401 -2.00 13.35 -25.50
CA HIS A 401 -2.28 13.25 -24.07
C HIS A 401 -2.03 14.57 -23.34
N LYS A 402 -2.90 14.85 -22.38
CA LYS A 402 -2.71 15.92 -21.39
C LYS A 402 -1.95 15.37 -20.19
N ALA A 403 -1.37 16.27 -19.40
CA ALA A 403 -0.81 16.01 -18.08
C ALA A 403 -1.14 17.21 -17.18
N PRO A 404 -1.02 17.10 -15.84
CA PRO A 404 -1.18 18.25 -14.96
C PRO A 404 0.01 19.21 -15.14
N GLU A 405 -0.29 20.48 -15.32
CA GLU A 405 0.69 21.55 -15.49
C GLU A 405 0.62 22.59 -14.36
N LYS A 406 -0.43 22.56 -13.54
CA LYS A 406 -0.67 23.46 -12.39
C LYS A 406 -0.88 22.71 -11.06
N PRO A 407 -0.05 21.71 -10.69
CA PRO A 407 -0.17 21.09 -9.37
C PRO A 407 -0.03 22.12 -8.25
N HIS A 408 -0.81 21.95 -7.18
CA HIS A 408 -0.83 22.77 -5.97
C HIS A 408 0.47 22.58 -5.19
N HIS A 409 1.56 23.21 -5.65
CA HIS A 409 2.88 23.07 -5.04
C HIS A 409 3.69 24.38 -5.17
N ARG A 410 3.96 24.99 -4.01
CA ARG A 410 4.57 26.33 -3.86
C ARG A 410 5.83 26.48 -4.70
N SER A 411 6.84 25.66 -4.43
CA SER A 411 8.19 25.79 -5.01
C SER A 411 8.22 25.66 -6.54
N SER A 412 7.32 24.86 -7.15
CA SER A 412 7.26 24.73 -8.62
C SER A 412 6.46 25.83 -9.31
N SER A 413 5.56 26.51 -8.59
CA SER A 413 4.83 27.68 -9.12
C SER A 413 5.74 28.92 -9.29
N CYS A 414 6.93 28.90 -8.69
CA CYS A 414 7.93 29.94 -8.83
C CYS A 414 8.70 29.85 -10.15
N ALA A 415 9.01 31.00 -10.76
CA ALA A 415 9.89 31.11 -11.92
C ALA A 415 11.26 30.46 -11.65
N THR A 416 11.92 29.86 -12.65
CA THR A 416 13.20 29.16 -12.45
C THR A 416 14.33 30.06 -11.95
N SER A 417 14.32 31.35 -12.31
CA SER A 417 15.23 32.37 -11.77
C SER A 417 14.93 32.72 -10.32
N TYR A 418 15.97 32.77 -9.48
CA TYR A 418 15.87 33.16 -8.07
C TYR A 418 15.90 34.69 -7.88
N ALA A 419 16.29 35.44 -8.92
CA ALA A 419 16.19 36.90 -8.92
C ALA A 419 14.74 37.39 -9.08
N THR A 420 13.85 36.53 -9.57
CA THR A 420 12.41 36.80 -9.61
C THR A 420 11.80 36.48 -8.24
N PRO A 421 11.16 37.45 -7.55
CA PRO A 421 10.45 37.18 -6.30
C PRO A 421 9.30 36.20 -6.53
N CYS A 422 9.11 35.26 -5.60
CA CYS A 422 7.95 34.39 -5.57
C CYS A 422 7.06 34.76 -4.37
N GLY A 423 5.76 34.87 -4.61
CA GLY A 423 4.76 35.30 -3.63
C GLY A 423 3.38 34.72 -3.99
N TRP A 424 2.33 35.15 -3.29
CA TRP A 424 0.94 34.74 -3.56
C TRP A 424 0.48 34.90 -5.02
N THR A 425 1.06 35.84 -5.77
CA THR A 425 0.81 35.97 -7.22
C THR A 425 1.21 34.75 -8.05
N ALA A 426 2.08 33.86 -7.53
CA ALA A 426 2.41 32.58 -8.16
C ALA A 426 1.32 31.52 -7.96
N LEU A 427 0.51 31.61 -6.89
CA LEU A 427 -0.69 30.78 -6.72
C LEU A 427 -1.72 31.10 -7.81
N ASP A 428 -1.98 32.39 -8.01
CA ASP A 428 -3.00 32.93 -8.93
C ASP A 428 -2.56 33.04 -10.40
N ASN A 429 -1.33 32.66 -10.75
CA ASN A 429 -0.85 32.76 -12.13
C ASN A 429 -1.64 31.82 -13.07
N ALA A 430 -2.31 32.37 -14.08
CA ALA A 430 -3.13 31.61 -15.02
C ALA A 430 -2.34 30.59 -15.88
N GLY A 431 -1.02 30.78 -16.03
CA GLY A 431 -0.12 29.87 -16.73
C GLY A 431 0.21 28.57 -15.97
N PRO A 432 0.94 27.64 -16.62
CA PRO A 432 1.47 26.45 -15.97
C PRO A 432 2.50 26.81 -14.88
N ASN A 433 2.83 25.85 -14.03
CA ASN A 433 3.96 25.95 -13.10
C ASN A 433 5.27 26.15 -13.90
N PRO A 434 6.04 27.22 -13.68
CA PRO A 434 7.28 27.48 -14.45
C PRO A 434 8.36 26.41 -14.28
N SER A 435 8.26 25.57 -13.25
CA SER A 435 9.12 24.39 -13.05
C SER A 435 8.27 23.13 -13.12
N VAL A 436 8.60 22.19 -14.00
CA VAL A 436 7.89 20.89 -14.10
C VAL A 436 8.25 20.01 -12.90
N LEU A 437 7.24 19.63 -12.11
CA LEU A 437 7.37 18.72 -10.96
C LEU A 437 7.35 17.25 -11.43
N GLN A 438 8.33 16.88 -12.25
CA GLN A 438 8.35 15.63 -13.01
C GLN A 438 8.05 14.39 -12.16
N GLY A 439 6.99 13.65 -12.51
CA GLY A 439 6.63 12.38 -11.89
C GLY A 439 5.77 12.46 -10.63
N ALA A 440 5.32 13.65 -10.22
CA ALA A 440 4.31 13.77 -9.16
C ALA A 440 2.94 13.30 -9.66
N LEU A 441 2.30 12.39 -8.92
CA LEU A 441 0.91 11.98 -9.12
C LEU A 441 0.00 13.02 -8.43
N VAL A 442 -0.92 13.63 -9.17
CA VAL A 442 -1.91 14.54 -8.57
C VAL A 442 -3.05 13.77 -7.90
N GLY A 443 -3.80 14.44 -7.03
CA GLY A 443 -4.93 13.88 -6.30
C GLY A 443 -5.89 13.06 -7.16
N GLY A 444 -6.22 13.56 -8.36
CA GLY A 444 -6.91 12.81 -9.41
C GLY A 444 -8.25 13.41 -9.83
N PRO A 445 -9.09 12.65 -10.55
CA PRO A 445 -10.44 13.09 -10.91
C PRO A 445 -11.42 12.90 -9.75
N ASP A 446 -12.60 13.50 -9.89
CA ASP A 446 -13.77 13.07 -9.10
C ASP A 446 -14.40 11.79 -9.66
N ARG A 447 -15.46 11.34 -8.98
CA ARG A 447 -16.17 10.08 -9.26
C ARG A 447 -16.85 9.98 -10.64
N TYR A 448 -16.85 11.07 -11.43
CA TYR A 448 -17.37 11.12 -12.80
C TYR A 448 -16.24 11.35 -13.84
N ASP A 449 -15.00 10.99 -13.48
CA ASP A 449 -13.77 11.22 -14.24
C ASP A 449 -13.42 12.71 -14.45
N ALA A 450 -14.21 13.65 -13.93
CA ALA A 450 -14.02 15.06 -14.22
C ALA A 450 -12.79 15.63 -13.48
N TYR A 451 -11.90 16.26 -14.24
CA TYR A 451 -10.64 16.84 -13.75
C TYR A 451 -10.39 18.22 -14.36
N THR A 452 -9.85 19.14 -13.56
CA THR A 452 -9.51 20.50 -13.96
C THR A 452 -8.10 20.81 -13.49
N ASP A 453 -7.17 21.12 -14.41
CA ASP A 453 -5.82 21.56 -14.08
C ASP A 453 -5.85 22.98 -13.48
N ASN A 454 -5.80 23.06 -12.14
CA ASN A 454 -6.03 24.29 -11.38
C ASN A 454 -5.23 24.28 -10.07
N ARG A 455 -4.30 25.24 -9.93
CA ARG A 455 -3.44 25.38 -8.75
C ARG A 455 -4.19 25.71 -7.45
N ARG A 456 -5.43 26.21 -7.52
CA ARG A 456 -6.27 26.43 -6.32
C ARG A 456 -7.13 25.22 -5.93
N ASP A 457 -7.24 24.21 -6.78
CA ASP A 457 -7.96 22.96 -6.49
C ASP A 457 -7.01 21.98 -5.79
N TYR A 458 -6.83 22.17 -4.48
CA TYR A 458 -6.04 21.30 -3.61
C TYR A 458 -6.66 19.91 -3.39
N VAL A 459 -7.81 19.59 -3.98
CA VAL A 459 -8.39 18.23 -3.91
C VAL A 459 -7.87 17.40 -5.10
N LYS A 460 -7.98 17.96 -6.31
CA LYS A 460 -7.60 17.28 -7.55
C LYS A 460 -6.16 17.50 -7.98
N ASN A 461 -5.55 18.63 -7.60
CA ASN A 461 -4.21 19.05 -8.03
C ASN A 461 -3.17 19.04 -6.92
N GLU A 462 -3.53 18.64 -5.69
CA GLU A 462 -2.54 18.34 -4.65
C GLU A 462 -1.60 17.22 -5.08
N VAL A 463 -0.36 17.28 -4.57
CA VAL A 463 0.73 16.34 -4.80
C VAL A 463 1.44 16.14 -3.46
N ALA A 464 1.58 14.90 -3.01
CA ALA A 464 2.16 14.56 -1.71
C ALA A 464 3.11 13.36 -1.78
N LEU A 465 3.94 13.18 -0.75
CA LEU A 465 4.85 12.05 -0.65
C LEU A 465 4.10 10.70 -0.71
N ASP A 466 2.98 10.57 0.01
CA ASP A 466 2.24 9.31 0.12
C ASP A 466 1.47 8.98 -1.17
N PHE A 467 1.01 10.00 -1.91
CA PHE A 467 0.43 9.85 -3.25
C PHE A 467 1.41 9.13 -4.19
N ASN A 468 2.69 9.49 -4.10
CA ASN A 468 3.74 8.92 -4.93
C ASN A 468 4.28 7.58 -4.41
N ALA A 469 4.12 7.26 -3.12
CA ALA A 469 4.82 6.13 -2.48
C ALA A 469 4.33 4.76 -2.98
N GLY A 470 3.04 4.45 -2.81
CA GLY A 470 2.47 3.20 -3.31
C GLY A 470 2.46 3.12 -4.83
N TYR A 471 2.22 4.25 -5.50
CA TYR A 471 2.32 4.40 -6.96
C TYR A 471 3.70 3.99 -7.52
N THR A 472 4.79 4.43 -6.89
CA THR A 472 6.15 4.06 -7.31
C THR A 472 6.43 2.57 -7.08
N GLY A 473 5.86 1.97 -6.02
CA GLY A 473 5.88 0.52 -5.80
C GLY A 473 5.09 -0.24 -6.88
N ALA A 474 3.91 0.25 -7.26
CA ALA A 474 3.05 -0.36 -8.27
C ALA A 474 3.69 -0.31 -9.68
N LEU A 475 4.33 0.81 -10.05
CA LEU A 475 5.12 0.90 -11.29
C LEU A 475 6.22 -0.19 -11.34
N ALA A 476 6.93 -0.41 -10.22
CA ALA A 476 7.97 -1.43 -10.17
C ALA A 476 7.42 -2.87 -10.23
N GLY A 477 6.27 -3.12 -9.60
CA GLY A 477 5.55 -4.40 -9.71
C GLY A 477 5.07 -4.68 -11.13
N LEU A 478 4.54 -3.67 -11.83
CA LEU A 478 4.14 -3.79 -13.23
C LEU A 478 5.35 -3.98 -14.16
N ALA A 479 6.47 -3.31 -13.91
CA ALA A 479 7.71 -3.54 -14.66
C ALA A 479 8.27 -4.96 -14.47
N ALA A 480 8.15 -5.54 -13.26
CA ALA A 480 8.49 -6.94 -13.01
C ALA A 480 7.56 -7.91 -13.76
N ALA A 481 6.24 -7.66 -13.73
CA ALA A 481 5.25 -8.45 -14.45
C ALA A 481 5.44 -8.36 -15.98
N ASP A 482 5.67 -7.17 -16.52
CA ASP A 482 5.94 -6.91 -17.94
C ASP A 482 7.20 -7.63 -18.43
N ALA A 483 8.27 -7.62 -17.64
CA ALA A 483 9.49 -8.36 -17.94
C ALA A 483 9.24 -9.89 -18.00
N ALA A 484 8.48 -10.44 -17.06
CA ALA A 484 8.13 -11.86 -17.05
C ALA A 484 7.20 -12.25 -18.22
N ILE A 485 6.21 -11.40 -18.54
CA ILE A 485 5.30 -11.55 -19.69
C ILE A 485 6.10 -11.59 -20.99
N LYS A 486 7.03 -10.64 -21.20
CA LYS A 486 7.89 -10.59 -22.38
C LYS A 486 8.88 -11.75 -22.46
N ALA A 487 9.45 -12.18 -21.34
CA ALA A 487 10.35 -13.34 -21.28
C ALA A 487 9.66 -14.66 -21.66
N ALA A 488 8.36 -14.80 -21.39
CA ALA A 488 7.54 -15.93 -21.82
C ALA A 488 7.07 -15.83 -23.30
N GLY A 489 7.44 -14.78 -24.03
CA GLY A 489 6.94 -14.50 -25.39
C GLY A 489 5.48 -14.03 -25.43
N CYS A 490 4.85 -13.78 -24.28
CA CYS A 490 3.48 -13.31 -24.18
C CYS A 490 3.38 -11.79 -24.45
N THR A 491 2.21 -11.36 -24.94
CA THR A 491 1.75 -9.98 -24.78
C THR A 491 0.89 -9.85 -23.52
N TRP A 492 0.77 -8.63 -22.97
CA TRP A 492 -0.22 -8.36 -21.92
C TRP A 492 -1.65 -8.73 -22.32
N SER A 493 -2.05 -8.58 -23.58
CA SER A 493 -3.39 -8.97 -24.02
C SER A 493 -3.59 -10.48 -23.98
N SER A 494 -2.59 -11.27 -24.43
CA SER A 494 -2.63 -12.74 -24.32
C SER A 494 -2.55 -13.24 -22.87
N TYR A 495 -1.79 -12.55 -22.03
CA TYR A 495 -1.70 -12.83 -20.59
C TYR A 495 -3.03 -12.58 -19.88
N CYS A 496 -3.63 -11.39 -20.05
CA CYS A 496 -4.91 -11.04 -19.42
C CYS A 496 -6.11 -11.81 -20.00
N ALA A 497 -5.99 -12.34 -21.23
CA ALA A 497 -6.98 -13.24 -21.82
C ALA A 497 -6.78 -14.73 -21.43
N LEU A 498 -5.79 -15.05 -20.59
CA LEU A 498 -5.39 -16.41 -20.22
C LEU A 498 -4.98 -17.31 -21.41
N THR A 499 -4.70 -16.73 -22.57
CA THR A 499 -4.26 -17.45 -23.79
C THR A 499 -2.75 -17.62 -23.89
N CYS A 500 -1.98 -17.04 -22.97
CA CYS A 500 -0.54 -17.25 -22.83
C CYS A 500 -0.14 -17.44 -21.37
N THR A 501 0.71 -18.43 -21.10
CA THR A 501 1.10 -18.85 -19.75
C THR A 501 2.48 -18.34 -19.38
N VAL A 502 2.55 -17.40 -18.44
CA VAL A 502 3.80 -16.96 -17.81
C VAL A 502 4.10 -17.87 -16.63
N GLY A 503 5.22 -18.59 -16.68
CA GLY A 503 5.63 -19.45 -15.56
C GLY A 503 5.84 -18.66 -14.27
N SER A 504 5.42 -19.20 -13.13
CA SER A 504 5.94 -18.78 -11.82
C SER A 504 7.46 -18.85 -11.87
N GLY A 505 8.16 -17.78 -11.46
CA GLY A 505 9.59 -17.54 -11.72
C GLY A 505 10.55 -18.48 -10.98
N GLY A 506 10.52 -19.77 -11.30
CA GLY A 506 11.34 -20.82 -10.73
C GLY A 506 12.83 -20.75 -11.10
N ASN A 507 13.36 -19.58 -11.48
CA ASN A 507 14.81 -19.38 -11.49
C ASN A 507 15.25 -17.90 -11.40
N THR A 508 15.49 -17.43 -10.17
CA THR A 508 16.58 -16.48 -9.90
C THR A 508 17.61 -17.11 -8.97
N SER A 509 18.11 -18.30 -9.34
CA SER A 509 19.45 -18.71 -8.89
C SER A 509 20.40 -17.54 -9.08
N HIS A 510 21.26 -17.27 -8.09
CA HIS A 510 22.19 -16.13 -8.11
C HIS A 510 22.80 -15.92 -9.49
N LEU A 511 22.41 -14.83 -10.16
CA LEU A 511 23.12 -14.33 -11.33
C LEU A 511 24.48 -13.82 -10.84
N SER A 512 25.42 -14.75 -10.71
CA SER A 512 26.84 -14.46 -10.58
C SER A 512 27.18 -13.46 -11.67
N PRO A 513 27.81 -12.31 -11.35
CA PRO A 513 27.96 -11.23 -12.31
C PRO A 513 28.79 -11.72 -13.50
N SER A 514 28.11 -11.86 -14.65
CA SER A 514 28.78 -12.08 -15.94
C SER A 514 29.82 -10.97 -16.09
N PRO A 515 31.08 -11.28 -16.44
CA PRO A 515 32.16 -10.30 -16.44
C PRO A 515 31.76 -9.12 -17.33
N SER A 516 31.83 -7.91 -16.76
CA SER A 516 31.46 -6.67 -17.43
C SER A 516 32.11 -6.62 -18.81
N PRO A 517 31.37 -6.33 -19.89
CA PRO A 517 31.97 -6.21 -21.21
C PRO A 517 33.07 -5.15 -21.13
N SER A 518 34.29 -5.53 -21.55
CA SER A 518 35.45 -4.65 -21.49
C SER A 518 35.15 -3.38 -22.28
N PRO A 519 35.41 -2.17 -21.74
CA PRO A 519 35.01 -0.94 -22.38
C PRO A 519 35.70 -0.79 -23.75
N SER A 520 34.90 -0.77 -24.81
CA SER A 520 35.35 -0.41 -26.15
C SER A 520 36.04 0.97 -26.08
N PRO A 521 37.19 1.18 -26.73
CA PRO A 521 38.03 2.35 -26.49
C PRO A 521 37.29 3.66 -26.74
N SER A 522 37.36 4.56 -25.74
CA SER A 522 36.81 5.91 -25.84
C SER A 522 37.40 6.64 -27.05
N PRO A 523 36.61 7.44 -27.80
CA PRO A 523 37.17 8.33 -28.81
C PRO A 523 38.21 9.27 -28.18
N SER A 524 39.28 9.52 -28.92
CA SER A 524 40.42 10.33 -28.48
C SER A 524 40.01 11.80 -28.22
N PRO A 525 40.50 12.46 -27.16
CA PRO A 525 40.16 13.86 -26.89
C PRO A 525 40.70 14.80 -27.97
N SER A 526 39.85 15.73 -28.41
CA SER A 526 40.23 16.89 -29.24
C SER A 526 41.18 17.81 -28.46
N PRO A 527 42.18 18.47 -29.10
CA PRO A 527 43.23 19.18 -28.38
C PRO A 527 42.72 20.38 -27.56
N SER A 528 43.28 20.51 -26.35
CA SER A 528 43.00 21.62 -25.42
C SER A 528 43.64 22.93 -25.89
N PRO A 529 42.99 24.10 -25.72
CA PRO A 529 43.58 25.39 -26.06
C PRO A 529 44.78 25.76 -25.18
N SER A 530 45.70 26.55 -25.76
CA SER A 530 46.99 26.95 -25.18
C SER A 530 46.85 27.88 -23.95
N PRO A 531 47.73 27.79 -22.93
CA PRO A 531 47.60 28.58 -21.70
C PRO A 531 47.99 30.06 -21.87
N SER A 532 47.25 30.94 -21.17
CA SER A 532 47.56 32.36 -20.99
C SER A 532 48.52 32.57 -19.79
N PRO A 533 49.28 33.68 -19.71
CA PRO A 533 50.50 33.75 -18.91
C PRO A 533 50.31 33.87 -17.39
N LYS A 534 51.37 33.47 -16.68
CA LYS A 534 51.44 33.30 -15.22
C LYS A 534 51.79 34.61 -14.50
N ALA A 535 51.02 34.99 -13.48
CA ALA A 535 51.34 36.12 -12.60
C ALA A 535 52.44 35.77 -11.57
N SER A 536 53.20 36.78 -11.14
CA SER A 536 54.31 36.65 -10.17
C SER A 536 53.82 36.65 -8.70
N PRO A 537 54.63 36.14 -7.74
CA PRO A 537 54.21 35.98 -6.35
C PRO A 537 54.31 37.26 -5.51
N SER A 538 53.60 37.27 -4.38
CA SER A 538 53.66 38.30 -3.33
C SER A 538 53.63 37.62 -1.94
N PRO A 539 54.16 38.24 -0.85
CA PRO A 539 54.76 37.48 0.25
C PRO A 539 53.86 37.19 1.47
N SER A 540 54.46 36.51 2.44
CA SER A 540 53.94 36.10 3.75
C SER A 540 55.11 36.15 4.76
N PRO A 541 54.93 36.22 6.11
CA PRO A 541 53.70 36.35 6.91
C PRO A 541 53.71 37.55 7.90
N SER A 542 52.64 37.70 8.70
CA SER A 542 52.70 38.34 10.03
C SER A 542 51.60 37.82 10.97
N PRO A 543 51.74 37.95 12.31
CA PRO A 543 51.10 37.07 13.27
C PRO A 543 49.67 37.46 13.71
N SER A 544 48.97 36.48 14.29
CA SER A 544 47.60 36.60 14.80
C SER A 544 47.50 37.45 16.08
N PRO A 545 46.47 38.31 16.23
CA PRO A 545 46.24 39.08 17.46
C PRO A 545 45.72 38.20 18.62
N LYS A 546 46.09 38.61 19.84
CA LYS A 546 45.79 37.91 21.11
C LYS A 546 44.36 38.22 21.61
N PRO A 547 43.67 37.30 22.34
CA PRO A 547 42.35 37.56 22.89
C PRO A 547 42.33 38.70 23.93
N SER A 548 41.24 39.47 23.94
CA SER A 548 40.94 40.50 24.94
C SER A 548 39.88 39.98 25.95
N PRO A 549 39.85 40.45 27.21
CA PRO A 549 39.20 39.73 28.32
C PRO A 549 37.67 39.92 28.39
N ALA A 550 37.02 39.00 29.12
CA ALA A 550 35.58 38.97 29.34
C ALA A 550 35.09 40.07 30.31
N PRO A 551 33.85 40.57 30.15
CA PRO A 551 33.24 41.52 31.09
C PRO A 551 32.83 40.85 32.40
N SER A 552 33.13 41.52 33.53
CA SER A 552 32.72 41.13 34.89
C SER A 552 31.32 41.68 35.23
N PRO A 553 30.55 41.08 36.16
CA PRO A 553 29.12 41.38 36.32
C PRO A 553 28.82 42.65 37.14
N SER A 554 27.61 43.19 36.92
CA SER A 554 27.00 44.30 37.67
C SER A 554 25.59 43.89 38.18
N PRO A 555 25.01 44.54 39.21
CA PRO A 555 24.40 43.77 40.31
C PRO A 555 22.88 43.58 40.25
N SER A 556 22.41 42.58 41.00
CA SER A 556 20.99 42.24 41.17
C SER A 556 20.16 43.34 41.88
N PRO A 557 19.00 43.75 41.32
CA PRO A 557 17.99 44.50 42.05
C PRO A 557 17.35 43.68 43.19
N LYS A 558 17.04 44.33 44.31
CA LYS A 558 16.32 43.73 45.45
C LYS A 558 14.81 43.55 45.16
N ARG A 559 14.17 42.63 45.89
CA ARG A 559 12.71 42.40 45.89
C ARG A 559 11.95 43.43 46.76
N SER A 560 10.62 43.44 46.55
CA SER A 560 9.53 43.89 47.45
C SER A 560 9.07 45.36 47.34
N PRO A 561 7.78 45.67 47.60
CA PRO A 561 6.58 44.80 47.68
C PRO A 561 5.35 45.29 46.88
N LYS A 562 4.30 44.46 46.88
CA LYS A 562 2.93 44.72 46.35
C LYS A 562 2.22 45.86 47.11
N PRO A 563 1.47 46.73 46.41
CA PRO A 563 0.10 47.06 46.86
C PRO A 563 -0.95 47.07 45.73
N SER A 564 -2.22 46.94 46.13
CA SER A 564 -3.47 47.05 45.35
C SER A 564 -4.63 46.99 46.37
N PRO A 565 -5.83 47.59 46.15
CA PRO A 565 -6.36 48.31 44.98
C PRO A 565 -6.85 49.74 45.33
N THR A 566 -7.51 50.47 44.39
CA THR A 566 -8.85 51.09 44.61
C THR A 566 -9.46 51.79 43.37
N ASN A 567 -10.78 52.00 43.38
CA ASN A 567 -11.64 52.58 42.33
C ASN A 567 -11.44 54.09 42.09
N ARG A 568 -11.62 54.57 40.83
CA ARG A 568 -12.81 55.35 40.39
C ARG A 568 -12.79 55.80 38.90
N SER A 569 -13.98 55.85 38.30
CA SER A 569 -14.36 56.49 37.01
C SER A 569 -14.57 58.02 37.18
N PRO A 570 -14.75 58.90 36.14
CA PRO A 570 -15.31 58.61 34.79
C PRO A 570 -14.80 59.40 33.53
N LYS A 571 -15.32 58.98 32.34
CA LYS A 571 -15.78 59.69 31.10
C LYS A 571 -15.53 61.23 30.95
N PRO A 572 -15.40 61.85 29.72
CA PRO A 572 -16.04 61.39 28.47
C PRO A 572 -15.51 61.76 27.03
N SER A 573 -15.71 60.83 26.07
CA SER A 573 -16.12 61.02 24.62
C SER A 573 -15.22 61.85 23.64
N SER A 574 -15.26 61.69 22.30
CA SER A 574 -16.41 61.40 21.42
C SER A 574 -16.06 61.02 19.94
N LYS A 575 -17.03 60.37 19.24
CA LYS A 575 -17.24 60.26 17.75
C LYS A 575 -16.17 59.48 16.93
N ARG A 576 -16.47 58.84 15.77
CA ARG A 576 -17.67 58.78 14.88
C ARG A 576 -17.72 57.43 14.08
N SER A 577 -18.91 57.02 13.60
CA SER A 577 -19.17 55.86 12.66
C SER A 577 -19.91 56.38 11.39
N PRO A 578 -20.63 55.63 10.50
CA PRO A 578 -21.00 54.18 10.36
C PRO A 578 -20.33 53.53 9.10
N LYS A 579 -20.76 52.46 8.37
CA LYS A 579 -21.95 51.55 8.26
C LYS A 579 -21.43 50.10 7.90
N PRO A 580 -22.06 49.12 7.16
CA PRO A 580 -23.36 48.98 6.47
C PRO A 580 -24.36 48.01 7.18
N SER A 581 -25.32 47.41 6.46
CA SER A 581 -26.56 46.74 6.95
C SER A 581 -27.34 46.07 5.78
N PRO A 582 -28.37 45.18 5.90
CA PRO A 582 -28.88 44.34 7.01
C PRO A 582 -29.29 42.86 6.68
N SER A 583 -29.58 42.06 7.74
CA SER A 583 -30.62 40.97 7.82
C SER A 583 -30.47 39.62 7.05
N PRO A 584 -31.23 38.54 7.44
CA PRO A 584 -32.22 38.39 8.53
C PRO A 584 -32.02 37.22 9.55
N LYS A 585 -32.79 37.31 10.65
CA LYS A 585 -32.98 36.44 11.85
C LYS A 585 -32.97 34.90 11.71
N GLN A 586 -32.61 34.25 12.84
CA GLN A 586 -33.28 33.05 13.39
C GLN A 586 -33.62 33.23 14.90
N SER A 587 -34.25 32.23 15.53
CA SER A 587 -34.79 32.25 16.92
C SER A 587 -34.18 31.15 17.83
N PRO A 588 -34.43 31.14 19.17
CA PRO A 588 -33.47 30.62 20.15
C PRO A 588 -33.58 29.12 20.53
N ALA A 589 -32.54 28.65 21.24
CA ALA A 589 -32.33 27.27 21.70
C ALA A 589 -32.74 27.01 23.18
N SER A 590 -32.60 25.76 23.63
CA SER A 590 -32.91 25.27 24.99
C SER A 590 -31.70 24.51 25.60
N PRO A 591 -31.58 24.34 26.94
CA PRO A 591 -30.30 24.06 27.61
C PRO A 591 -29.97 22.57 27.86
N THR A 592 -28.73 22.31 28.30
CA THR A 592 -28.14 20.98 28.59
C THR A 592 -27.63 20.89 30.04
N PRO A 593 -27.80 19.75 30.76
CA PRO A 593 -27.26 19.55 32.12
C PRO A 593 -25.92 18.79 32.17
N SER A 594 -25.25 18.85 33.34
CA SER A 594 -23.91 18.28 33.62
C SER A 594 -23.87 16.78 34.02
N PRO A 595 -22.69 16.13 33.98
CA PRO A 595 -22.51 14.69 34.27
C PRO A 595 -22.40 14.33 35.76
N SER A 596 -22.47 13.03 36.07
CA SER A 596 -22.34 12.43 37.42
C SER A 596 -21.27 11.31 37.46
N SER A 597 -21.01 10.72 38.64
CA SER A 597 -19.73 10.12 39.03
C SER A 597 -19.57 8.58 38.97
N PHE A 598 -18.31 8.14 39.02
CA PHE A 598 -17.82 6.75 39.05
C PHE A 598 -18.25 5.91 40.27
N PRO A 599 -18.37 4.58 40.09
CA PRO A 599 -18.08 3.56 41.10
C PRO A 599 -16.64 3.00 40.99
N LYS A 600 -16.21 2.24 42.00
CA LYS A 600 -14.83 1.77 42.23
C LYS A 600 -14.73 0.22 42.18
N PRO A 601 -13.68 -0.39 41.58
CA PRO A 601 -13.49 -1.84 41.59
C PRO A 601 -12.95 -2.38 42.94
N SER A 602 -13.17 -3.68 43.17
CA SER A 602 -12.73 -4.44 44.37
C SER A 602 -11.85 -5.65 43.97
N PRO A 603 -11.10 -6.29 44.89
CA PRO A 603 -9.86 -7.00 44.56
C PRO A 603 -10.01 -8.49 44.19
N SER A 604 -8.91 -9.01 43.62
CA SER A 604 -8.67 -10.41 43.22
C SER A 604 -8.19 -11.31 44.37
N PRO A 605 -8.46 -12.64 44.29
CA PRO A 605 -7.68 -13.68 44.96
C PRO A 605 -6.90 -14.58 43.98
N SER A 606 -5.89 -15.26 44.52
CA SER A 606 -5.04 -16.32 43.92
C SER A 606 -4.52 -17.22 45.07
N PRO A 607 -3.84 -18.37 44.87
CA PRO A 607 -3.47 -19.11 43.66
C PRO A 607 -3.72 -20.66 43.76
N SER A 608 -3.01 -21.45 42.93
CA SER A 608 -2.58 -22.86 43.13
C SER A 608 -3.40 -24.05 42.60
N ALA A 609 -2.85 -24.76 41.59
CA ALA A 609 -2.65 -26.23 41.59
C ALA A 609 -1.69 -26.71 40.46
N LYS A 610 -0.81 -27.68 40.75
CA LYS A 610 0.12 -28.45 39.87
C LYS A 610 0.64 -29.66 40.71
N PRO A 611 1.21 -30.78 40.19
CA PRO A 611 1.40 -31.31 38.82
C PRO A 611 0.57 -32.62 38.60
N SER A 612 0.77 -33.55 37.66
CA SER A 612 1.90 -34.09 36.87
C SER A 612 1.34 -35.11 35.82
N PRO A 613 2.12 -35.90 35.04
CA PRO A 613 3.47 -35.72 34.46
C PRO A 613 3.43 -35.83 32.90
N SER A 614 4.59 -35.94 32.24
CA SER A 614 4.73 -36.15 30.78
C SER A 614 5.16 -37.58 30.42
N PRO A 615 4.82 -38.08 29.22
CA PRO A 615 5.66 -39.02 28.46
C PRO A 615 6.60 -38.25 27.51
N SER A 616 7.73 -38.87 27.17
CA SER A 616 8.80 -38.32 26.30
C SER A 616 8.90 -39.12 24.98
N PRO A 617 9.83 -38.86 24.03
CA PRO A 617 9.45 -38.61 22.65
C PRO A 617 9.52 -39.83 21.72
N SER A 618 8.64 -39.85 20.72
CA SER A 618 8.78 -40.68 19.51
C SER A 618 9.28 -39.83 18.35
N SER A 619 10.22 -40.37 17.56
CA SER A 619 10.87 -39.69 16.44
C SER A 619 9.94 -39.50 15.24
N ILE A 620 9.90 -38.29 14.68
CA ILE A 620 9.25 -38.00 13.39
C ILE A 620 10.27 -38.23 12.25
N PRO A 621 9.93 -39.00 11.19
CA PRO A 621 10.83 -39.25 10.07
C PRO A 621 10.91 -38.08 9.06
N ALA A 622 11.89 -38.17 8.15
CA ALA A 622 12.13 -37.22 7.06
C ALA A 622 10.98 -37.17 6.03
N PRO A 623 10.84 -36.08 5.24
CA PRO A 623 9.71 -35.92 4.30
C PRO A 623 9.73 -36.98 3.18
N VAL A 624 8.60 -37.66 3.02
CA VAL A 624 8.43 -38.79 2.07
C VAL A 624 7.89 -38.35 0.70
N THR A 625 8.50 -38.89 -0.35
CA THR A 625 8.07 -38.72 -1.74
C THR A 625 6.93 -39.65 -2.12
N SER A 626 5.75 -39.08 -2.41
CA SER A 626 4.86 -39.50 -3.51
C SER A 626 4.55 -41.00 -3.72
N SER A 627 4.34 -41.81 -2.68
CA SER A 627 3.84 -43.20 -2.84
C SER A 627 2.87 -43.61 -1.72
N CYS A 628 1.81 -44.33 -2.08
CA CYS A 628 0.89 -44.97 -1.12
C CYS A 628 1.62 -46.00 -0.25
N GLY A 629 1.70 -45.76 1.06
CA GLY A 629 2.32 -46.70 2.01
C GLY A 629 1.36 -47.79 2.50
N GLN A 630 1.90 -48.83 3.15
CA GLN A 630 1.06 -49.73 3.97
C GLN A 630 0.46 -48.95 5.15
N GLY A 631 -0.81 -49.22 5.47
CA GLY A 631 -1.58 -48.49 6.49
C GLY A 631 -2.25 -47.19 6.00
N ASP A 632 -2.07 -46.83 4.73
CA ASP A 632 -2.66 -45.64 4.13
C ASP A 632 -4.16 -45.81 3.83
N TRP A 633 -5.03 -45.27 4.70
CA TRP A 633 -6.48 -45.45 4.58
C TRP A 633 -7.08 -44.84 3.30
N ALA A 634 -6.54 -43.73 2.79
CA ALA A 634 -7.06 -43.08 1.59
C ALA A 634 -6.66 -43.85 0.32
N CYS A 635 -5.42 -44.35 0.25
CA CYS A 635 -5.01 -45.25 -0.82
C CYS A 635 -5.66 -46.65 -0.71
N ALA A 636 -5.96 -47.12 0.49
CA ALA A 636 -6.73 -48.35 0.70
C ALA A 636 -8.18 -48.21 0.22
N GLY A 637 -8.80 -47.03 0.44
CA GLY A 637 -10.13 -46.72 -0.12
C GLY A 637 -10.22 -46.85 -1.64
N CYS A 638 -9.12 -46.58 -2.36
CA CYS A 638 -9.02 -46.80 -3.81
C CYS A 638 -8.99 -48.28 -4.23
N ASN A 639 -9.00 -49.24 -3.30
CA ASN A 639 -9.10 -50.68 -3.57
C ASN A 639 -10.48 -51.26 -3.20
N ASN A 640 -11.45 -50.44 -2.78
CA ASN A 640 -12.81 -50.91 -2.52
C ASN A 640 -13.51 -51.29 -3.84
N ASP A 641 -14.36 -52.32 -3.81
CA ASP A 641 -15.03 -52.87 -5.01
C ASP A 641 -15.91 -51.87 -5.79
N TRP A 642 -16.30 -50.76 -5.14
CA TRP A 642 -17.09 -49.67 -5.74
C TRP A 642 -16.23 -48.55 -6.37
N VAL A 643 -14.90 -48.63 -6.27
CA VAL A 643 -13.97 -47.78 -7.01
C VAL A 643 -13.63 -48.44 -8.34
N LEU A 644 -14.34 -48.01 -9.39
CA LEU A 644 -14.27 -48.53 -10.75
C LEU A 644 -13.03 -48.02 -11.52
N ASP A 645 -12.39 -46.94 -11.04
CA ASP A 645 -11.07 -46.50 -11.50
C ASP A 645 -10.09 -46.30 -10.32
N PRO A 646 -9.48 -47.40 -9.82
CA PRO A 646 -8.45 -47.36 -8.78
C PRO A 646 -7.21 -46.53 -9.12
N THR A 647 -6.92 -46.34 -10.41
CA THR A 647 -5.72 -45.65 -10.89
C THR A 647 -5.91 -44.14 -10.81
N SER A 648 -7.00 -43.60 -11.34
CA SER A 648 -7.34 -42.19 -11.17
C SER A 648 -7.60 -41.85 -9.71
N CYS A 649 -8.21 -42.76 -8.93
CA CYS A 649 -8.37 -42.60 -7.48
C CYS A 649 -7.03 -42.38 -6.77
N ARG A 650 -6.02 -43.23 -7.03
CA ARG A 650 -4.66 -43.06 -6.46
C ARG A 650 -3.98 -41.78 -6.93
N THR A 651 -4.16 -41.40 -8.20
CA THR A 651 -3.66 -40.12 -8.74
C THR A 651 -4.30 -38.93 -8.04
N CYS A 652 -5.60 -38.97 -7.77
CA CYS A 652 -6.32 -37.95 -6.99
C CYS A 652 -5.74 -37.85 -5.57
N VAL A 653 -5.56 -38.97 -4.88
CA VAL A 653 -5.00 -39.02 -3.51
C VAL A 653 -3.58 -38.44 -3.45
N ALA A 654 -2.74 -38.75 -4.44
CA ALA A 654 -1.41 -38.15 -4.57
C ALA A 654 -1.48 -36.64 -4.85
N THR A 655 -2.38 -36.22 -5.74
CA THR A 655 -2.56 -34.80 -6.11
C THR A 655 -3.06 -33.95 -4.95
N LEU A 656 -4.03 -34.43 -4.16
CA LEU A 656 -4.50 -33.68 -2.98
C LEU A 656 -3.40 -33.55 -1.93
N ARG A 657 -2.59 -34.59 -1.70
CA ARG A 657 -1.44 -34.52 -0.79
C ARG A 657 -0.33 -33.57 -1.25
N ALA A 658 -0.03 -33.55 -2.54
CA ALA A 658 0.89 -32.58 -3.12
C ALA A 658 0.41 -31.12 -2.92
N LYS A 659 -0.92 -30.92 -2.85
CA LYS A 659 -1.57 -29.64 -2.52
C LYS A 659 -1.79 -29.41 -1.01
N GLY A 660 -1.36 -30.32 -0.13
CA GLY A 660 -1.59 -30.24 1.33
C GLY A 660 -3.05 -30.41 1.77
N LEU A 661 -3.91 -30.96 0.90
CA LEU A 661 -5.35 -31.12 1.13
C LEU A 661 -5.70 -32.53 1.65
N ASP A 662 -6.86 -32.66 2.29
CA ASP A 662 -7.38 -33.97 2.74
C ASP A 662 -7.60 -34.93 1.56
N ALA A 663 -6.77 -35.97 1.49
CA ALA A 663 -6.88 -37.05 0.51
C ALA A 663 -8.20 -37.85 0.62
N GLY A 664 -8.84 -37.85 1.79
CA GLY A 664 -10.14 -38.47 2.02
C GLY A 664 -11.22 -37.97 1.07
N LYS A 665 -11.13 -36.71 0.62
CA LYS A 665 -12.04 -36.11 -0.35
C LYS A 665 -12.12 -36.86 -1.67
N CYS A 666 -11.03 -37.47 -2.15
CA CYS A 666 -11.08 -38.29 -3.36
C CYS A 666 -12.07 -39.44 -3.21
N ILE A 667 -11.99 -40.16 -2.08
CA ILE A 667 -12.89 -41.26 -1.75
C ILE A 667 -14.31 -40.70 -1.55
N ASN A 668 -14.48 -39.84 -0.55
CA ASN A 668 -15.79 -39.34 -0.10
C ASN A 668 -16.60 -38.66 -1.22
N SER A 669 -15.93 -37.88 -2.07
CA SER A 669 -16.57 -37.03 -3.08
C SER A 669 -16.63 -37.67 -4.48
N CYS A 670 -16.29 -38.97 -4.62
CA CYS A 670 -16.50 -39.78 -5.83
C CYS A 670 -17.19 -41.14 -5.58
N THR A 671 -17.61 -41.46 -4.35
CA THR A 671 -18.33 -42.70 -3.98
C THR A 671 -19.64 -42.90 -4.75
N GLY A 672 -19.87 -44.08 -5.31
CA GLY A 672 -21.18 -44.48 -5.87
C GLY A 672 -21.47 -43.95 -7.29
N ILE A 673 -20.49 -43.32 -7.94
CA ILE A 673 -20.56 -42.94 -9.35
C ILE A 673 -20.62 -44.19 -10.22
N ALA A 674 -21.63 -44.25 -11.11
CA ALA A 674 -22.10 -45.50 -11.72
C ALA A 674 -21.21 -46.11 -12.83
N THR A 675 -20.18 -45.39 -13.33
CA THR A 675 -19.28 -45.93 -14.37
C THR A 675 -17.82 -45.50 -14.13
N ALA A 676 -16.87 -46.31 -14.63
CA ALA A 676 -15.45 -46.01 -14.54
C ALA A 676 -15.09 -44.65 -15.18
N GLY A 677 -15.59 -44.36 -16.39
CA GLY A 677 -15.29 -43.10 -17.09
C GLY A 677 -15.78 -41.85 -16.36
N LEU A 678 -16.91 -41.93 -15.65
CA LEU A 678 -17.38 -40.85 -14.78
C LEU A 678 -16.51 -40.72 -13.51
N GLN A 679 -16.05 -41.85 -12.95
CA GLN A 679 -15.08 -41.83 -11.85
C GLN A 679 -13.73 -41.23 -12.28
N THR A 680 -13.22 -41.54 -13.47
CA THR A 680 -12.01 -40.93 -14.06
C THR A 680 -12.13 -39.39 -14.09
N VAL A 681 -13.29 -38.85 -14.50
CA VAL A 681 -13.53 -37.39 -14.49
C VAL A 681 -13.64 -36.82 -13.07
N CYS A 682 -14.31 -37.53 -12.17
CA CYS A 682 -14.43 -37.10 -10.77
C CYS A 682 -13.07 -37.02 -10.07
N PHE A 683 -12.28 -38.10 -10.15
CA PHE A 683 -10.95 -38.21 -9.56
C PHE A 683 -9.90 -37.36 -10.28
N GLY A 684 -9.94 -37.27 -11.61
CA GLY A 684 -8.91 -36.60 -12.40
C GLY A 684 -9.13 -35.10 -12.60
N THR A 685 -10.39 -34.66 -12.73
CA THR A 685 -10.72 -33.27 -13.13
C THR A 685 -11.49 -32.51 -12.05
N CYS A 686 -12.47 -33.14 -11.39
CA CYS A 686 -13.36 -32.41 -10.49
C CYS A 686 -12.76 -32.23 -9.09
N VAL A 687 -12.58 -33.32 -8.32
CA VAL A 687 -12.16 -33.25 -6.92
C VAL A 687 -10.77 -32.59 -6.75
N PRO A 688 -9.74 -32.84 -7.59
CA PRO A 688 -8.44 -32.16 -7.48
C PRO A 688 -8.48 -30.64 -7.56
N ASN A 689 -9.56 -30.06 -8.10
CA ASN A 689 -9.72 -28.62 -8.32
C ASN A 689 -10.82 -27.99 -7.46
N ALA A 690 -11.83 -28.77 -7.06
CA ALA A 690 -12.90 -28.36 -6.13
C ALA A 690 -12.53 -28.53 -4.64
N ALA A 691 -11.61 -29.45 -4.29
CA ALA A 691 -11.28 -29.80 -2.90
C ALA A 691 -10.78 -28.63 -2.04
N ALA A 692 -10.01 -27.70 -2.63
CA ALA A 692 -9.52 -26.49 -1.97
C ALA A 692 -10.62 -25.44 -1.73
N LYS A 693 -11.70 -25.47 -2.52
CA LYS A 693 -12.85 -24.56 -2.43
C LYS A 693 -13.95 -25.07 -1.48
N GLY A 694 -13.86 -26.33 -1.03
CA GLY A 694 -14.92 -26.99 -0.27
C GLY A 694 -16.15 -27.38 -1.10
N THR A 695 -16.07 -27.28 -2.43
CA THR A 695 -17.16 -27.59 -3.37
C THR A 695 -17.12 -29.02 -3.92
N ASP A 696 -16.13 -29.82 -3.51
CA ASP A 696 -15.87 -31.15 -4.06
C ASP A 696 -17.02 -32.15 -3.89
N TRP A 697 -17.86 -32.00 -2.85
CA TRP A 697 -19.08 -32.80 -2.67
C TRP A 697 -20.02 -32.75 -3.90
N GLY A 698 -19.98 -31.66 -4.70
CA GLY A 698 -20.75 -31.51 -5.93
C GLY A 698 -20.27 -32.41 -7.08
N CYS A 699 -19.03 -32.91 -7.02
CA CYS A 699 -18.44 -33.74 -8.07
C CYS A 699 -19.19 -35.05 -8.27
N ASN A 700 -19.46 -35.79 -7.19
CA ASN A 700 -20.35 -36.95 -7.25
C ASN A 700 -21.81 -36.55 -7.49
N GLN A 701 -22.35 -35.71 -6.60
CA GLN A 701 -23.79 -35.37 -6.56
C GLN A 701 -24.34 -34.86 -7.89
N TYR A 702 -23.52 -34.15 -8.67
CA TYR A 702 -23.95 -33.57 -9.95
C TYR A 702 -23.21 -34.16 -11.16
N CYS A 703 -21.88 -34.24 -11.11
CA CYS A 703 -21.06 -34.61 -12.28
C CYS A 703 -20.83 -36.12 -12.41
N GLY A 704 -21.12 -36.91 -11.37
CA GLY A 704 -21.14 -38.37 -11.40
C GLY A 704 -22.56 -38.98 -11.39
N SER A 705 -23.60 -38.14 -11.28
CA SER A 705 -24.99 -38.59 -11.18
C SER A 705 -25.55 -39.02 -12.52
N ALA A 706 -25.93 -40.31 -12.62
CA ALA A 706 -26.58 -40.86 -13.81
C ALA A 706 -27.93 -40.20 -14.15
N GLU A 707 -28.59 -39.51 -13.20
CA GLU A 707 -29.77 -38.70 -13.47
C GLU A 707 -29.45 -37.48 -14.36
N LEU A 708 -28.25 -36.91 -14.22
CA LEU A 708 -27.86 -35.63 -14.80
C LEU A 708 -26.93 -35.79 -16.00
N VAL A 709 -25.89 -36.62 -15.86
CA VAL A 709 -24.90 -36.87 -16.92
C VAL A 709 -25.11 -38.21 -17.63
N GLY A 710 -25.96 -39.10 -17.12
CA GLY A 710 -26.14 -40.44 -17.69
C GLY A 710 -24.86 -41.27 -17.58
N ALA A 711 -24.30 -41.70 -18.71
CA ALA A 711 -22.95 -42.27 -18.82
C ALA A 711 -22.02 -41.40 -19.69
N ASP A 712 -22.41 -40.14 -19.96
CA ASP A 712 -21.74 -39.23 -20.88
C ASP A 712 -20.52 -38.56 -20.22
N VAL A 713 -19.33 -39.03 -20.60
CA VAL A 713 -18.04 -38.54 -20.08
C VAL A 713 -17.78 -37.08 -20.47
N ALA A 714 -18.23 -36.62 -21.65
CA ALA A 714 -18.05 -35.23 -22.07
C ALA A 714 -18.94 -34.30 -21.24
N ARG A 715 -20.20 -34.66 -21.03
CA ARG A 715 -21.13 -33.93 -20.14
C ARG A 715 -20.67 -33.91 -18.69
N ALA A 716 -20.02 -34.97 -18.23
CA ALA A 716 -19.36 -34.99 -16.92
C ALA A 716 -18.15 -34.06 -16.85
N GLN A 717 -17.36 -33.93 -17.92
CA GLN A 717 -16.25 -32.98 -18.01
C GLN A 717 -16.73 -31.52 -18.01
N GLU A 718 -17.79 -31.20 -18.77
CA GLU A 718 -18.46 -29.89 -18.71
C GLU A 718 -18.91 -29.54 -17.28
N CYS A 719 -19.57 -30.48 -16.61
CA CYS A 719 -19.99 -30.33 -15.22
C CYS A 719 -18.79 -30.14 -14.27
N ALA A 720 -17.76 -30.96 -14.40
CA ALA A 720 -16.56 -30.91 -13.57
C ALA A 720 -15.81 -29.59 -13.73
N ALA A 721 -15.71 -29.06 -14.96
CA ALA A 721 -15.14 -27.75 -15.24
C ALA A 721 -15.98 -26.62 -14.59
N CYS A 722 -17.31 -26.72 -14.64
CA CYS A 722 -18.20 -25.77 -13.97
C CYS A 722 -18.02 -25.80 -12.44
N VAL A 723 -18.06 -26.98 -11.81
CA VAL A 723 -17.91 -27.15 -10.35
C VAL A 723 -16.49 -26.80 -9.86
N ALA A 724 -15.47 -27.02 -10.68
CA ALA A 724 -14.10 -26.56 -10.41
C ALA A 724 -13.96 -25.04 -10.57
N GLY A 725 -14.72 -24.40 -11.46
CA GLY A 725 -14.75 -22.94 -11.62
C GLY A 725 -15.49 -22.23 -10.48
N TRP A 726 -16.71 -22.69 -10.17
CA TRP A 726 -17.71 -21.91 -9.43
C TRP A 726 -17.78 -22.19 -7.93
N SER A 727 -18.21 -21.17 -7.17
CA SER A 727 -18.39 -21.23 -5.71
C SER A 727 -19.68 -21.93 -5.28
N ASN A 728 -20.69 -22.00 -6.17
CA ASN A 728 -21.97 -22.65 -5.91
C ASN A 728 -22.25 -23.79 -6.91
N PRO A 729 -21.97 -25.06 -6.54
CA PRO A 729 -22.25 -26.22 -7.40
C PRO A 729 -23.72 -26.40 -7.82
N TRP A 730 -24.70 -25.82 -7.11
CA TRP A 730 -26.11 -25.87 -7.50
C TRP A 730 -26.37 -25.17 -8.83
N ASP A 731 -25.64 -24.10 -9.15
CA ASP A 731 -25.83 -23.34 -10.38
C ASP A 731 -25.38 -24.16 -11.62
N CYS A 732 -24.30 -24.94 -11.48
CA CYS A 732 -23.90 -25.94 -12.46
C CYS A 732 -24.97 -27.03 -12.63
N GLN A 733 -25.55 -27.54 -11.53
CA GLN A 733 -26.64 -28.52 -11.59
C GLN A 733 -27.86 -27.95 -12.34
N ASN A 734 -28.25 -26.71 -12.06
CA ASN A 734 -29.38 -26.04 -12.70
C ASN A 734 -29.18 -25.91 -14.21
N CYS A 735 -28.00 -25.46 -14.66
CA CYS A 735 -27.65 -25.38 -16.08
C CYS A 735 -27.75 -26.73 -16.82
N ILE A 736 -27.40 -27.84 -16.15
CA ILE A 736 -27.53 -29.20 -16.71
C ILE A 736 -28.99 -29.66 -16.74
N LYS A 737 -29.78 -29.32 -15.70
CA LYS A 737 -31.20 -29.69 -15.61
C LYS A 737 -32.07 -28.98 -16.64
N VAL A 738 -31.99 -27.66 -16.78
CA VAL A 738 -32.92 -26.88 -17.64
C VAL A 738 -32.70 -27.09 -19.15
N THR A 739 -31.56 -27.65 -19.54
CA THR A 739 -31.18 -27.92 -20.93
C THR A 739 -31.42 -29.37 -21.34
N LYS A 740 -31.65 -30.28 -20.39
CA LYS A 740 -31.88 -31.70 -20.63
C LYS A 740 -33.17 -31.90 -21.43
N GLY A 741 -33.05 -32.51 -22.61
CA GLY A 741 -34.18 -32.76 -23.51
C GLY A 741 -34.43 -31.68 -24.57
N LEU A 742 -33.64 -30.60 -24.61
CA LEU A 742 -33.57 -29.73 -25.79
C LEU A 742 -32.93 -30.48 -26.97
N SER A 743 -33.36 -30.21 -28.20
CA SER A 743 -32.72 -30.71 -29.44
C SER A 743 -31.28 -30.23 -29.65
N GLU A 744 -30.89 -29.20 -28.91
CA GLU A 744 -29.60 -28.49 -28.95
C GLU A 744 -28.94 -28.44 -27.55
N ALA A 745 -29.23 -29.43 -26.70
CA ALA A 745 -28.90 -29.44 -25.27
C ALA A 745 -27.43 -29.12 -24.96
N ASP A 746 -26.48 -29.55 -25.79
CA ASP A 746 -25.05 -29.36 -25.55
C ASP A 746 -24.62 -27.89 -25.76
N ALA A 747 -25.06 -27.26 -26.86
CA ALA A 747 -24.85 -25.83 -27.09
C ALA A 747 -25.57 -24.95 -26.04
N ALA A 748 -26.76 -25.39 -25.61
CA ALA A 748 -27.53 -24.74 -24.55
C ALA A 748 -26.80 -24.82 -23.18
N ARG A 749 -26.19 -25.97 -22.84
CA ARG A 749 -25.34 -26.11 -21.63
C ARG A 749 -24.09 -25.25 -21.69
N ALA A 750 -23.35 -25.30 -22.79
CA ALA A 750 -22.14 -24.49 -22.97
C ALA A 750 -22.45 -22.98 -22.81
N SER A 751 -23.55 -22.52 -23.42
CA SER A 751 -24.04 -21.15 -23.25
C SER A 751 -24.43 -20.82 -21.80
N CYS A 752 -25.04 -21.77 -21.09
CA CYS A 752 -25.41 -21.61 -19.68
C CYS A 752 -24.18 -21.44 -18.80
N ILE A 753 -23.21 -22.35 -18.92
CA ILE A 753 -21.98 -22.37 -18.12
C ILE A 753 -21.11 -21.14 -18.44
N SER A 754 -21.11 -20.68 -19.70
CA SER A 754 -20.48 -19.42 -20.11
C SER A 754 -21.17 -18.19 -19.49
N CYS A 755 -22.50 -18.17 -19.43
CA CYS A 755 -23.26 -17.14 -18.71
C CYS A 755 -22.92 -17.15 -17.20
N LEU A 756 -22.77 -18.32 -16.57
CA LEU A 756 -22.28 -18.40 -15.18
C LEU A 756 -20.92 -17.71 -15.05
N THR A 757 -19.98 -17.96 -15.97
CA THR A 757 -18.64 -17.33 -15.95
C THR A 757 -18.62 -15.80 -16.08
N THR A 758 -19.76 -15.15 -16.36
CA THR A 758 -19.84 -13.71 -16.65
C THR A 758 -20.87 -12.93 -15.82
N THR A 759 -21.94 -13.55 -15.33
CA THR A 759 -22.99 -12.85 -14.55
C THR A 759 -22.66 -12.66 -13.07
N THR A 760 -23.22 -11.61 -12.46
CA THR A 760 -23.21 -11.37 -11.00
C THR A 760 -24.56 -11.68 -10.33
N LEU A 761 -25.54 -12.21 -11.05
CA LEU A 761 -26.93 -12.37 -10.58
C LEU A 761 -27.26 -13.74 -9.96
N GLY A 762 -26.28 -14.65 -9.90
CA GLY A 762 -26.50 -16.05 -9.54
C GLY A 762 -27.00 -16.89 -10.72
N GLY A 763 -26.75 -18.20 -10.67
CA GLY A 763 -26.92 -19.07 -11.85
C GLY A 763 -28.35 -19.40 -12.24
N SER A 764 -29.32 -19.13 -11.36
CA SER A 764 -30.75 -19.17 -11.71
C SER A 764 -31.08 -18.26 -12.90
N ALA A 765 -30.46 -17.07 -13.01
CA ALA A 765 -30.68 -16.15 -14.12
C ALA A 765 -30.23 -16.73 -15.47
N CYS A 766 -29.08 -17.40 -15.52
CA CYS A 766 -28.60 -18.10 -16.71
C CYS A 766 -29.47 -19.34 -17.04
N ALA A 767 -29.93 -20.07 -16.02
CA ALA A 767 -30.80 -21.22 -16.20
C ALA A 767 -32.20 -20.81 -16.77
N GLU A 768 -32.75 -19.69 -16.32
CA GLU A 768 -34.01 -19.13 -16.83
C GLU A 768 -33.94 -18.80 -18.32
N CYS A 769 -32.87 -18.14 -18.79
CA CYS A 769 -32.65 -17.83 -20.22
C CYS A 769 -32.58 -19.07 -21.13
N ASN A 770 -32.45 -20.28 -20.58
CA ASN A 770 -32.36 -21.53 -21.32
C ASN A 770 -33.69 -22.28 -21.49
N LYS A 771 -34.78 -21.82 -20.87
CA LYS A 771 -36.10 -22.46 -20.98
C LYS A 771 -36.59 -22.51 -22.44
N PRO A 772 -37.35 -23.54 -22.84
CA PRO A 772 -37.86 -23.67 -24.23
C PRO A 772 -38.58 -22.43 -24.77
N ALA A 773 -39.31 -21.71 -23.91
CA ALA A 773 -40.02 -20.47 -24.27
C ALA A 773 -39.10 -19.32 -24.73
N LEU A 774 -37.80 -19.37 -24.39
CA LEU A 774 -36.78 -18.38 -24.77
C LEU A 774 -35.77 -18.94 -25.79
N ALA A 775 -36.00 -20.12 -26.37
CA ALA A 775 -35.02 -20.73 -27.30
C ALA A 775 -34.63 -19.81 -28.47
N ALA A 776 -35.59 -19.08 -29.04
CA ALA A 776 -35.36 -18.12 -30.13
C ALA A 776 -34.63 -16.82 -29.71
N SER A 777 -34.58 -16.51 -28.41
CA SER A 777 -33.93 -15.30 -27.86
C SER A 777 -32.77 -15.61 -26.89
N ARG A 778 -32.44 -16.90 -26.69
CA ARG A 778 -31.47 -17.41 -25.70
C ARG A 778 -30.18 -16.60 -25.66
N THR A 779 -29.53 -16.40 -26.81
CA THR A 779 -28.24 -15.70 -26.90
C THR A 779 -28.33 -14.24 -26.45
N ALA A 780 -29.44 -13.55 -26.77
CA ALA A 780 -29.68 -12.18 -26.34
C ALA A 780 -30.02 -12.11 -24.83
N CYS A 781 -30.85 -13.04 -24.34
CA CYS A 781 -31.15 -13.16 -22.90
C CYS A 781 -29.87 -13.42 -22.09
N MET A 782 -29.04 -14.37 -22.53
CA MET A 782 -27.74 -14.69 -21.91
C MET A 782 -26.78 -13.51 -21.91
N ALA A 783 -26.64 -12.79 -23.03
CA ALA A 783 -25.79 -11.60 -23.11
C ALA A 783 -26.27 -10.47 -22.18
N CYS A 784 -27.59 -10.31 -22.04
CA CYS A 784 -28.22 -9.36 -21.13
C CYS A 784 -27.99 -9.73 -19.65
N VAL A 785 -28.17 -11.01 -19.27
CA VAL A 785 -27.90 -11.52 -17.91
C VAL A 785 -26.40 -11.49 -17.57
N ALA A 786 -25.53 -11.77 -18.55
CA ALA A 786 -24.07 -11.59 -18.42
C ALA A 786 -23.68 -10.11 -18.24
N GLY A 787 -24.43 -9.18 -18.84
CA GLY A 787 -24.33 -7.74 -18.60
C GLY A 787 -24.73 -7.29 -17.19
N GLY A 788 -25.33 -8.18 -16.39
CA GLY A 788 -25.83 -7.89 -15.04
C GLY A 788 -27.28 -7.40 -14.96
N THR A 789 -28.01 -7.43 -16.08
CA THR A 789 -29.43 -7.04 -16.12
C THR A 789 -30.33 -8.19 -15.63
N PRO A 790 -31.31 -7.94 -14.75
CA PRO A 790 -32.21 -8.97 -14.21
C PRO A 790 -32.92 -9.80 -15.31
N VAL A 791 -33.00 -11.11 -15.11
CA VAL A 791 -33.53 -12.01 -16.15
C VAL A 791 -34.99 -11.73 -16.55
N TRP A 792 -35.80 -11.12 -15.69
CA TRP A 792 -37.16 -10.72 -16.05
C TRP A 792 -37.18 -9.58 -17.08
N GLU A 793 -36.22 -8.65 -17.05
CA GLU A 793 -36.02 -7.64 -18.10
C GLU A 793 -35.49 -8.31 -19.38
N CYS A 794 -34.47 -9.15 -19.25
CA CYS A 794 -33.83 -9.85 -20.38
C CYS A 794 -34.74 -10.82 -21.14
N SER A 795 -35.80 -11.34 -20.50
CA SER A 795 -36.76 -12.26 -21.10
C SER A 795 -37.98 -11.58 -21.73
N HIS A 796 -38.23 -10.29 -21.44
CA HIS A 796 -39.44 -9.57 -21.88
C HIS A 796 -39.16 -8.44 -22.89
N ALA A 797 -37.94 -8.39 -23.44
CA ALA A 797 -37.46 -7.35 -24.36
C ALA A 797 -38.07 -7.42 -25.79
N ASN A 798 -39.40 -7.40 -25.90
CA ASN A 798 -40.17 -6.87 -27.04
C ASN A 798 -41.67 -6.64 -26.73
N GLY A 799 -42.02 -6.39 -25.45
CA GLY A 799 -43.38 -6.01 -25.02
C GLY A 799 -43.46 -4.53 -24.60
N GLY A 800 -43.17 -3.61 -25.52
CA GLY A 800 -42.74 -2.24 -25.21
C GLY A 800 -43.64 -1.40 -24.29
N ARG A 801 -43.06 -0.93 -23.18
CA ARG A 801 -43.41 0.27 -22.39
C ARG A 801 -42.10 0.95 -21.96
N TRP A 802 -42.11 2.28 -21.98
CA TRP A 802 -41.03 3.15 -21.47
C TRP A 802 -41.43 3.72 -20.11
#